data_AF-A0A2A2LVE5-F1
#
_entry.id   AF-A0A2A2LVE5-F1
#
_cell.length_a   1.000
_cell.length_b   1.000
_cell.length_c   1.000
_cell.angle_alpha   90.00
_cell.angle_beta   90.00
_cell.angle_gamma   90.00
#
_symmetry.space_group_name_H-M   'P 1'
#
loop_
_entity.id
_entity.type
_entity.pdbx_description
1 polymer ?
#
loop_
_entity_poly.entity_id
_entity_poly.type
_entity_poly.pdbx_seq_one_letter_code
_entity_poly.pdbx_strand_id
1 'polypeptide(L)'
;MVYLSWPSEWSLEPDHLIVLGGTLQRLNLYPYFDAAHYALGDLQTCAGVRNDLGPTGTAFSRRHPFSCWLSSMIMSFAGSFLAGFLLGEPIIAPFKRHDDIILATIVWYFVFYSPFDVVYKLLKLFPIVAILSMAKEVQRTAKISQGVQYTVKLYPNSYLVQILVGVARGAGGGIVKIVEQLVRGSWTLDNHELMRPSFTTKASVIASLIFVLERHSLYVTAPHDLVYFCVCGFFAYFKLSSILFGVNDALAPLENMFCAIFMGGAGDAFQRAVEATREAMKAGRPKSDEEIYAAESEKYRKQRSTQNNVNHFDKKNKDFIDPVVINLSRVKVDSRIQSRMLPDSFQLDQEILLDVGAQLHRLKMFPYFDIAHYILATITWYLVFYAPFDCIYKLSKILPIKCVLAVMKEVKRAYKVSHGVAHAHKLYPNSYLVQILVGTAKGAGSGIIRTIEQLVRGVWLPNHNEVLRPSFGTKACLLASLVLSLEKNSLYVTAPHDLVYLGIVGFFVYFKLSAVILHVTDPFAPIENLFCAVFMGGIWDALSRFSMNGSGNRRAKSRLDEIQIVEINRNNINQIWSQLTDSLKNADFIAVDLELSGLGVGIHAKNIEQRYKNIREAAISRSVLSFGIALFKKSKVDEKKRKIKLTSQVFNILTLCGKPFVMEPDALEFLAKHSFDFNRLISSGVRYMPHTTDETCKMRSLVHSIFSKSAPLCLHNGFIDVVFIYHHFYSPLPESFQEFCNSAAELFTADFPVVDSKYLAESKTRMTASFLEYVFRKCQGDNVREEMQSKVYLQIEFAEPETKALRKASELMDCRLPEDFPNHKTPTDLGTQLCKKFANHGVCHLERQGKCALLHDVDYALDFESKHSMKRRKAEKRRHSFAFPEGQHPTEGDVSDSSETNTADEEFSVREVDSKPRLAVAGSHRAGIDAFMTGYAVLFQERMSIFRTGSIDSESLNRLPLSGKSDPLIFRKPFCNPEVCKIHEERFFTIQQARKKTGTDS
;
A
#
# COMPACT_ATOMS: atom_id res chain seq x y z
N MET A 1 36.96 -42.14 30.09
CA MET A 1 38.24 -41.52 30.47
C MET A 1 39.14 -41.41 29.24
N VAL A 2 39.14 -40.25 28.58
CA VAL A 2 40.21 -39.79 27.72
C VAL A 2 40.41 -38.34 28.15
N TYR A 3 41.51 -38.09 28.87
CA TYR A 3 41.92 -36.76 29.30
C TYR A 3 42.39 -35.99 28.07
N LEU A 4 41.61 -35.00 27.63
CA LEU A 4 42.12 -33.93 26.77
C LEU A 4 42.78 -32.89 27.68
N SER A 5 44.08 -33.02 27.87
CA SER A 5 44.92 -32.00 28.50
C SER A 5 44.93 -30.74 27.64
N TRP A 6 44.37 -29.66 28.18
CA TRP A 6 44.52 -28.31 27.63
C TRP A 6 46.01 -27.89 27.69
N PRO A 7 46.54 -27.20 26.66
CA PRO A 7 47.88 -26.63 26.72
C PRO A 7 47.98 -25.62 27.88
N SER A 8 48.96 -25.82 28.76
CA SER A 8 49.22 -25.04 29.98
C SER A 8 49.69 -23.60 29.75
N GLU A 9 49.64 -23.08 28.53
CA GLU A 9 50.04 -21.71 28.18
C GLU A 9 48.85 -20.74 28.05
N TRP A 10 47.61 -21.23 28.19
CA TRP A 10 46.38 -20.42 28.13
C TRP A 10 45.60 -20.46 29.46
N SER A 11 46.29 -20.44 30.60
CA SER A 11 45.64 -20.13 31.87
C SER A 11 45.31 -18.63 31.90
N LEU A 12 44.13 -18.26 31.38
CA LEU A 12 43.54 -16.95 31.63
C LEU A 12 43.32 -16.83 33.14
N GLU A 13 44.26 -16.18 33.84
CA GLU A 13 44.10 -15.93 35.27
C GLU A 13 42.81 -15.14 35.50
N PRO A 14 41.96 -15.54 36.47
CA PRO A 14 40.71 -14.85 36.78
C PRO A 14 40.88 -13.33 36.99
N ASP A 15 42.05 -12.92 37.49
CA ASP A 15 42.39 -11.52 37.72
C ASP A 15 42.49 -10.71 36.42
N HIS A 16 43.01 -11.31 35.34
CA HIS A 16 43.03 -10.66 34.01
C HIS A 16 41.62 -10.45 33.46
N LEU A 17 40.70 -11.38 33.68
CA LEU A 17 39.29 -11.26 33.27
C LEU A 17 38.56 -10.16 34.05
N ILE A 18 38.84 -10.02 35.35
CA ILE A 18 38.28 -8.95 36.18
C ILE A 18 38.78 -7.58 35.70
N VAL A 19 40.09 -7.45 35.44
CA VAL A 19 40.69 -6.20 34.91
C VAL A 19 40.11 -5.85 33.54
N LEU A 20 39.93 -6.85 32.66
CA LEU A 20 39.31 -6.67 31.36
C LEU A 20 37.85 -6.23 31.48
N GLY A 21 37.08 -6.85 32.38
CA GLY A 21 35.70 -6.48 32.68
C GLY A 21 35.57 -5.05 33.21
N GLY A 22 36.43 -4.65 34.14
CA GLY A 22 36.46 -3.30 34.69
C GLY A 22 36.91 -2.25 33.68
N THR A 23 37.71 -2.64 32.68
CA THR A 23 38.07 -1.79 31.54
C THR A 23 36.89 -1.64 30.58
N LEU A 24 36.18 -2.73 30.29
CA LEU A 24 35.00 -2.76 29.43
C LEU A 24 33.85 -1.93 30.02
N GLN A 25 33.65 -1.96 31.34
CA GLN A 25 32.62 -1.17 32.01
C GLN A 25 32.92 0.34 31.99
N ARG A 26 34.18 0.73 32.09
CA ARG A 26 34.62 2.14 32.08
C ARG A 26 34.79 2.72 30.68
N LEU A 27 34.47 1.94 29.65
CA LEU A 27 34.62 2.34 28.27
C LEU A 27 33.67 3.48 27.92
N ASN A 28 34.20 4.56 27.34
CA ASN A 28 33.40 5.68 26.88
C ASN A 28 32.57 5.29 25.65
N LEU A 29 31.25 5.22 25.81
CA LEU A 29 30.33 4.81 24.76
C LEU A 29 30.13 5.89 23.67
N TYR A 30 30.16 7.16 24.06
CA TYR A 30 30.03 8.29 23.14
C TYR A 30 31.40 8.64 22.52
N PRO A 31 31.48 8.92 21.21
CA PRO A 31 30.42 8.90 20.20
C PRO A 31 30.28 7.57 19.44
N TYR A 32 31.28 6.67 19.49
CA TYR A 32 31.39 5.56 18.54
C TYR A 32 30.36 4.43 18.75
N PHE A 33 30.13 4.00 19.99
CA PHE A 33 29.16 2.92 20.29
C PHE A 33 27.73 3.41 20.10
N ASP A 34 27.48 4.68 20.43
CA ASP A 34 26.19 5.32 20.17
C ASP A 34 25.93 5.50 18.68
N ALA A 35 26.93 5.94 17.90
CA ALA A 35 26.84 6.01 16.44
C ALA A 35 26.57 4.63 15.82
N ALA A 36 27.19 3.55 16.32
CA ALA A 36 26.93 2.19 15.85
C ALA A 36 25.49 1.73 16.15
N HIS A 37 24.98 2.04 17.34
CA HIS A 37 23.59 1.78 17.70
C HIS A 37 22.61 2.55 16.83
N TYR A 38 22.85 3.85 16.59
CA TYR A 38 22.03 4.68 15.71
C TYR A 38 22.10 4.19 14.26
N ALA A 39 23.29 3.88 13.74
CA ALA A 39 23.47 3.42 12.36
C ALA A 39 22.74 2.10 12.10
N LEU A 40 22.78 1.15 13.04
CA LEU A 40 22.02 -0.09 12.91
C LEU A 40 20.51 0.11 13.11
N GLY A 41 20.10 1.01 14.01
CA GLY A 41 18.70 1.37 14.19
C GLY A 41 18.10 2.03 12.95
N ASP A 42 18.83 2.97 12.35
CA ASP A 42 18.47 3.64 11.11
C ASP A 42 18.55 2.70 9.91
N LEU A 43 19.53 1.79 9.86
CA LEU A 43 19.59 0.75 8.83
C LEU A 43 18.38 -0.18 8.90
N GLN A 44 17.96 -0.59 10.11
CA GLN A 44 16.77 -1.42 10.31
C GLN A 44 15.48 -0.66 10.00
N THR A 45 15.42 0.63 10.35
CA THR A 45 14.29 1.52 10.02
C THR A 45 14.22 1.73 8.52
N CYS A 46 15.34 1.98 7.86
CA CYS A 46 15.46 2.13 6.41
C CYS A 46 15.11 0.82 5.68
N ALA A 47 15.58 -0.33 6.16
CA ALA A 47 15.19 -1.64 5.63
C ALA A 47 13.69 -1.90 5.82
N GLY A 48 13.12 -1.56 6.99
CA GLY A 48 11.67 -1.62 7.22
C GLY A 48 10.89 -0.72 6.27
N VAL A 49 11.28 0.55 6.12
CA VAL A 49 10.66 1.50 5.18
C VAL A 49 10.78 1.03 3.73
N ARG A 50 11.93 0.46 3.32
CA ARG A 50 12.14 -0.09 1.97
C ARG A 50 11.39 -1.42 1.74
N ASN A 51 11.24 -2.27 2.76
CA ASN A 51 10.50 -3.53 2.66
C ASN A 51 8.98 -3.29 2.66
N ASP A 52 8.50 -2.41 3.55
CA ASP A 52 7.08 -2.06 3.72
C ASP A 52 6.53 -1.28 2.50
N LEU A 53 7.36 -0.46 1.83
CA LEU A 53 6.95 0.42 0.71
C LEU A 53 7.59 0.05 -0.65
N GLY A 54 8.38 -1.02 -0.72
CA GLY A 54 9.04 -1.48 -1.96
C GLY A 54 10.02 -0.46 -2.57
N PRO A 55 10.20 -0.41 -3.90
CA PRO A 55 11.08 0.54 -4.59
C PRO A 55 10.74 2.01 -4.34
N THR A 56 9.55 2.31 -3.79
CA THR A 56 9.11 3.64 -3.40
C THR A 56 9.57 4.06 -1.99
N GLY A 57 10.27 3.20 -1.24
CA GLY A 57 10.77 3.52 0.10
C GLY A 57 11.71 4.74 0.14
N THR A 58 12.52 4.95 -0.91
CA THR A 58 13.32 6.18 -1.08
C THR A 58 12.45 7.40 -1.41
N ALA A 59 11.28 7.21 -2.02
CA ALA A 59 10.32 8.29 -2.24
C ALA A 59 9.60 8.69 -0.95
N PHE A 60 9.44 7.79 0.03
CA PHE A 60 8.83 8.11 1.33
C PHE A 60 9.69 9.05 2.16
N SER A 61 10.98 8.75 2.35
CA SER A 61 11.88 9.63 3.11
C SER A 61 11.93 11.03 2.50
N ARG A 62 11.90 11.12 1.16
CA ARG A 62 11.91 12.38 0.41
C ARG A 62 10.60 13.15 0.45
N ARG A 63 9.46 12.46 0.43
CA ARG A 63 8.12 13.09 0.53
C ARG A 63 7.78 13.51 1.96
N HIS A 64 8.30 12.78 2.95
CA HIS A 64 7.96 12.93 4.36
C HIS A 64 9.20 12.87 5.27
N PRO A 65 10.17 13.80 5.12
CA PRO A 65 11.47 13.74 5.82
C PRO A 65 11.34 13.88 7.33
N PHE A 66 10.44 14.73 7.82
CA PHE A 66 10.18 14.88 9.26
C PHE A 66 9.60 13.62 9.90
N SER A 67 8.67 12.96 9.22
CA SER A 67 8.12 11.68 9.69
C SER A 67 9.20 10.61 9.73
N CYS A 68 10.05 10.55 8.70
CA CYS A 68 11.17 9.63 8.63
C CYS A 68 12.19 9.87 9.75
N TRP A 69 12.58 11.13 9.97
CA TRP A 69 13.46 11.52 11.07
C TRP A 69 12.86 11.16 12.44
N LEU A 70 11.58 11.47 12.66
CA LEU A 70 10.91 11.17 13.93
C LEU A 70 10.84 9.67 14.20
N SER A 71 10.52 8.85 13.19
CA SER A 71 10.57 7.39 13.27
C SER A 71 11.96 6.90 13.68
N SER A 72 13.02 7.42 13.04
CA SER A 72 14.41 7.11 13.38
C SER A 72 14.79 7.51 14.81
N MET A 73 14.35 8.68 15.30
CA MET A 73 14.59 9.11 16.68
C MET A 73 13.84 8.25 17.69
N ILE A 74 12.57 7.91 17.42
CA ILE A 74 11.76 7.02 18.25
C ILE A 74 12.43 5.66 18.41
N MET A 75 12.97 5.09 17.32
CA MET A 75 13.69 3.82 17.35
C MET A 75 15.05 3.92 18.04
N SER A 76 15.81 4.99 17.77
CA SER A 76 17.13 5.23 18.35
C SER A 76 17.10 5.35 19.88
N PHE A 77 16.05 5.98 20.43
CA PHE A 77 15.87 6.20 21.86
C PHE A 77 14.75 5.34 22.48
N ALA A 78 14.27 4.29 21.78
CA ALA A 78 13.14 3.47 22.19
C ALA A 78 13.23 2.95 23.63
N GLY A 79 14.40 2.44 24.03
CA GLY A 79 14.61 1.94 25.40
C GLY A 79 14.51 3.01 26.47
N SER A 80 14.91 4.25 26.16
CA SER A 80 14.76 5.39 27.08
C SER A 80 13.31 5.88 27.15
N PHE A 81 12.59 5.89 26.02
CA PHE A 81 11.15 6.23 26.00
C PHE A 81 10.33 5.25 26.81
N LEU A 82 10.54 3.95 26.61
CA LEU A 82 9.80 2.91 27.31
C LEU A 82 10.12 2.89 28.81
N ALA A 83 11.40 3.04 29.17
CA ALA A 83 11.79 3.14 30.58
C ALA A 83 11.21 4.38 31.27
N GLY A 84 11.25 5.55 30.61
CA GLY A 84 10.65 6.77 31.14
C GLY A 84 9.14 6.64 31.32
N PHE A 85 8.45 6.01 30.37
CA PHE A 85 7.02 5.71 30.49
C PHE A 85 6.70 4.81 31.69
N LEU A 86 7.47 3.73 31.91
CA LEU A 86 7.27 2.83 33.05
C LEU A 86 7.55 3.48 34.41
N LEU A 87 8.50 4.42 34.46
CA LEU A 87 8.86 5.16 35.68
C LEU A 87 7.99 6.40 35.93
N GLY A 88 7.08 6.75 35.02
CA GLY A 88 6.27 7.96 35.11
C GLY A 88 7.08 9.26 34.89
N GLU A 89 8.27 9.16 34.30
CA GLU A 89 9.10 10.31 33.96
C GLU A 89 8.61 10.98 32.67
N PRO A 90 8.93 12.26 32.44
CA PRO A 90 8.61 12.93 31.18
C PRO A 90 9.19 12.16 29.98
N ILE A 91 8.33 11.64 29.10
CA ILE A 91 8.72 10.88 27.88
C ILE A 91 9.66 11.69 26.99
N ILE A 92 9.60 13.03 27.04
CA ILE A 92 10.49 13.94 26.29
C ILE A 92 11.92 14.00 26.85
N ALA A 93 12.21 13.39 28.01
CA ALA A 93 13.51 13.46 28.67
C ALA A 93 14.72 13.06 27.80
N PRO A 94 14.64 12.07 26.89
CA PRO A 94 15.75 11.75 25.99
C PRO A 94 16.16 12.91 25.08
N PHE A 95 15.22 13.79 24.71
CA PHE A 95 15.49 14.96 23.87
C PHE A 95 16.19 16.12 24.61
N LYS A 96 16.52 15.97 25.89
CA LYS A 96 17.32 16.96 26.63
C LYS A 96 18.79 16.92 26.25
N ARG A 97 19.31 15.75 25.84
CA ARG A 97 20.72 15.54 25.48
C ARG A 97 20.92 15.90 24.01
N HIS A 98 21.33 17.15 23.75
CA HIS A 98 21.50 17.66 22.39
C HIS A 98 22.56 16.88 21.60
N ASP A 99 23.66 16.50 22.25
CA ASP A 99 24.78 15.81 21.60
C ASP A 99 24.37 14.48 20.95
N ASP A 100 23.52 13.72 21.63
CA ASP A 100 22.99 12.45 21.11
C ASP A 100 22.02 12.66 19.94
N ILE A 101 21.18 13.69 20.01
CA ILE A 101 20.18 14.00 18.98
C ILE A 101 20.90 14.47 17.72
N ILE A 102 21.93 15.31 17.87
CA ILE A 102 22.74 15.79 16.75
C ILE A 102 23.45 14.59 16.11
N LEU A 103 24.10 13.73 16.91
CA LEU A 103 24.77 12.54 16.40
C LEU A 103 23.80 11.61 15.67
N ALA A 104 22.65 11.30 16.27
CA ALA A 104 21.62 10.45 15.65
C ALA A 104 21.06 11.09 14.37
N THR A 105 20.88 12.40 14.32
CA THR A 105 20.40 13.11 13.13
C THR A 105 21.43 13.10 12.00
N ILE A 106 22.73 13.24 12.32
CA ILE A 106 23.81 13.13 11.34
C ILE A 106 23.85 11.72 10.75
N VAL A 107 23.80 10.69 11.60
CA VAL A 107 23.77 9.29 11.17
C VAL A 107 22.55 9.00 10.28
N TRP A 108 21.36 9.43 10.71
CA TRP A 108 20.13 9.35 9.93
C TRP A 108 20.28 9.99 8.55
N TYR A 109 20.82 11.21 8.50
CA TYR A 109 20.97 11.94 7.24
C TYR A 109 21.88 11.18 6.26
N PHE A 110 23.01 10.66 6.73
CA PHE A 110 23.92 9.89 5.89
C PHE A 110 23.32 8.54 5.43
N VAL A 111 22.59 7.85 6.29
CA VAL A 111 21.94 6.57 5.93
C VAL A 111 20.87 6.79 4.85
N PHE A 112 20.08 7.85 4.92
CA PHE A 112 18.95 8.08 4.01
C PHE A 112 19.26 8.94 2.77
N TYR A 113 20.20 9.89 2.87
CA TYR A 113 20.44 10.91 1.83
C TYR A 113 21.89 10.97 1.35
N SER A 114 22.75 10.00 1.71
CA SER A 114 24.10 9.95 1.15
C SER A 114 24.08 9.83 -0.38
N PRO A 115 25.01 10.51 -1.09
CA PRO A 115 25.17 10.35 -2.53
C PRO A 115 25.27 8.88 -2.92
N PHE A 116 24.51 8.48 -3.95
CA PHE A 116 24.54 7.12 -4.52
C PHE A 116 24.26 5.98 -3.51
N ASP A 117 23.64 6.29 -2.36
CA ASP A 117 23.36 5.35 -1.27
C ASP A 117 24.64 4.69 -0.72
N VAL A 118 25.79 5.39 -0.80
CA VAL A 118 27.11 4.86 -0.44
C VAL A 118 27.17 4.41 1.00
N VAL A 119 26.65 5.21 1.93
CA VAL A 119 26.71 4.90 3.36
C VAL A 119 25.83 3.69 3.68
N TYR A 120 24.62 3.61 3.12
CA TYR A 120 23.75 2.45 3.27
C TYR A 120 24.40 1.16 2.72
N LYS A 121 25.00 1.22 1.53
CA LYS A 121 25.70 0.09 0.91
C LYS A 121 26.91 -0.35 1.74
N LEU A 122 27.70 0.61 2.22
CA LEU A 122 28.85 0.37 3.09
C LEU A 122 28.41 -0.31 4.40
N LEU A 123 27.37 0.22 5.05
CA LEU A 123 26.83 -0.32 6.29
C LEU A 123 26.21 -1.71 6.13
N LYS A 124 25.85 -2.14 4.91
CA LYS A 124 25.33 -3.48 4.62
C LYS A 124 26.44 -4.51 4.38
N LEU A 125 27.69 -4.08 4.14
CA LEU A 125 28.80 -5.00 3.96
C LEU A 125 28.98 -5.84 5.23
N PHE A 126 29.02 -7.16 5.05
CA PHE A 126 29.13 -8.14 6.12
C PHE A 126 30.14 -7.79 7.23
N PRO A 127 31.42 -7.45 6.93
CA PRO A 127 32.40 -7.14 7.98
C PRO A 127 32.01 -5.91 8.81
N ILE A 128 31.39 -4.91 8.18
CA ILE A 128 30.98 -3.67 8.85
C ILE A 128 29.74 -3.92 9.71
N VAL A 129 28.72 -4.64 9.19
CA VAL A 129 27.54 -5.03 9.97
C VAL A 129 27.93 -5.83 11.21
N ALA A 130 28.88 -6.75 11.08
CA ALA A 130 29.34 -7.59 12.18
C ALA A 130 29.99 -6.73 13.29
N ILE A 131 30.92 -5.83 12.94
CA ILE A 131 31.59 -4.93 13.90
C ILE A 131 30.58 -4.02 14.60
N LEU A 132 29.69 -3.38 13.83
CA LEU A 132 28.68 -2.49 14.40
C LEU A 132 27.70 -3.26 15.30
N SER A 133 27.38 -4.51 14.96
CA SER A 133 26.51 -5.35 15.77
C SER A 133 27.16 -5.69 17.10
N MET A 134 28.46 -5.97 17.13
CA MET A 134 29.20 -6.18 18.39
C MET A 134 29.21 -4.92 19.24
N ALA A 135 29.52 -3.76 18.66
CA ALA A 135 29.50 -2.49 19.39
C ALA A 135 28.10 -2.18 19.97
N LYS A 136 27.03 -2.46 19.21
CA LYS A 136 25.65 -2.30 19.70
C LYS A 136 25.34 -3.21 20.89
N GLU A 137 25.81 -4.46 20.89
CA GLU A 137 25.57 -5.37 22.02
C GLU A 137 26.31 -4.92 23.29
N VAL A 138 27.54 -4.39 23.18
CA VAL A 138 28.25 -3.75 24.31
C VAL A 138 27.41 -2.58 24.87
N GLN A 139 26.88 -1.73 23.98
CA GLN A 139 26.03 -0.60 24.38
C GLN A 139 24.70 -1.07 25.02
N ARG A 140 24.13 -2.19 24.56
CA ARG A 140 22.92 -2.79 25.16
C ARG A 140 23.18 -3.25 26.59
N THR A 141 24.27 -3.97 26.83
CA THR A 141 24.64 -4.42 28.19
C THR A 141 24.82 -3.23 29.13
N ALA A 142 25.46 -2.15 28.66
CA ALA A 142 25.59 -0.91 29.42
C ALA A 142 24.22 -0.29 29.75
N LYS A 143 23.29 -0.21 28.78
CA LYS A 143 21.93 0.32 28.98
C LYS A 143 21.11 -0.48 29.99
N ILE A 144 21.20 -1.82 29.95
CA ILE A 144 20.50 -2.69 30.91
C ILE A 144 21.07 -2.48 32.32
N SER A 145 22.40 -2.53 32.47
CA SER A 145 23.07 -2.33 33.77
C SER A 145 22.77 -0.94 34.35
N GLN A 146 22.87 0.13 33.56
CA GLN A 146 22.53 1.49 33.98
C GLN A 146 21.04 1.63 34.34
N GLY A 147 20.15 0.98 33.60
CA GLY A 147 18.70 0.96 33.88
C GLY A 147 18.37 0.31 35.22
N VAL A 148 18.99 -0.84 35.50
CA VAL A 148 18.85 -1.53 36.79
C VAL A 148 19.43 -0.66 37.91
N GLN A 149 20.65 -0.14 37.75
CA GLN A 149 21.30 0.73 38.74
C GLN A 149 20.45 1.97 39.07
N TYR A 150 19.89 2.61 38.05
CA TYR A 150 19.01 3.77 38.22
C TYR A 150 17.73 3.39 38.99
N THR A 151 17.12 2.27 38.65
CA THR A 151 15.86 1.83 39.27
C THR A 151 16.07 1.33 40.69
N VAL A 152 17.21 0.72 41.01
CA VAL A 152 17.57 0.34 42.38
C VAL A 152 17.66 1.57 43.28
N LYS A 153 18.16 2.71 42.77
CA LYS A 153 18.20 3.96 43.53
C LYS A 153 16.82 4.53 43.82
N LEU A 154 15.87 4.37 42.90
CA LEU A 154 14.50 4.88 43.05
C LEU A 154 13.59 3.94 43.86
N TYR A 155 13.70 2.64 43.60
CA TYR A 155 12.85 1.59 44.15
C TYR A 155 13.70 0.40 44.61
N PRO A 156 14.44 0.51 45.73
CA PRO A 156 15.40 -0.50 46.16
C PRO A 156 14.77 -1.87 46.41
N ASN A 157 13.55 -1.93 46.95
CA ASN A 157 12.90 -3.19 47.34
C ASN A 157 12.04 -3.81 46.23
N SER A 158 11.86 -3.13 45.09
CA SER A 158 10.95 -3.56 44.04
C SER A 158 11.70 -4.25 42.90
N TYR A 159 12.10 -5.51 43.12
CA TYR A 159 12.86 -6.31 42.16
C TYR A 159 12.19 -6.40 40.78
N LEU A 160 10.86 -6.59 40.73
CA LEU A 160 10.12 -6.68 39.48
C LEU A 160 10.24 -5.38 38.66
N VAL A 161 10.15 -4.22 39.31
CA VAL A 161 10.29 -2.92 38.63
C VAL A 161 11.70 -2.74 38.10
N GLN A 162 12.72 -3.15 38.87
CA GLN A 162 14.13 -3.13 38.43
C GLN A 162 14.35 -4.00 37.19
N ILE A 163 13.78 -5.22 37.17
CA ILE A 163 13.87 -6.14 36.03
C ILE A 163 13.14 -5.53 34.82
N LEU A 164 11.91 -5.05 34.99
CA LEU A 164 11.12 -4.50 33.88
C LEU A 164 11.79 -3.28 33.25
N VAL A 165 12.39 -2.39 34.06
CA VAL A 165 13.09 -1.21 33.53
C VAL A 165 14.40 -1.59 32.82
N GLY A 166 15.15 -2.55 33.35
CA GLY A 166 16.34 -3.09 32.66
C GLY A 166 15.99 -3.73 31.32
N VAL A 167 14.92 -4.54 31.28
CA VAL A 167 14.38 -5.11 30.03
C VAL A 167 13.90 -4.03 29.07
N ALA A 168 13.20 -3.00 29.56
CA ALA A 168 12.75 -1.89 28.74
C ALA A 168 13.93 -1.13 28.09
N ARG A 169 15.02 -0.89 28.84
CA ARG A 169 16.25 -0.26 28.31
C ARG A 169 16.96 -1.13 27.27
N GLY A 170 16.94 -2.45 27.44
CA GLY A 170 17.62 -3.41 26.54
C GLY A 170 16.83 -3.81 25.30
N ALA A 171 15.50 -3.97 25.42
CA ALA A 171 14.62 -4.55 24.39
C ALA A 171 13.46 -3.64 23.96
N GLY A 172 13.41 -2.38 24.44
CA GLY A 172 12.31 -1.46 24.16
C GLY A 172 12.07 -1.15 22.67
N GLY A 173 13.07 -1.38 21.81
CA GLY A 173 12.92 -1.22 20.35
C GLY A 173 11.79 -2.06 19.75
N GLY A 174 11.58 -3.29 20.21
CA GLY A 174 10.53 -4.18 19.68
C GLY A 174 9.11 -3.72 20.04
N ILE A 175 8.92 -3.20 21.25
CA ILE A 175 7.62 -2.68 21.73
C ILE A 175 7.31 -1.33 21.09
N VAL A 176 8.30 -0.42 21.07
CA VAL A 176 8.14 0.92 20.51
C VAL A 176 7.96 0.90 18.98
N LYS A 177 8.39 -0.17 18.30
CA LYS A 177 8.17 -0.37 16.86
C LYS A 177 6.70 -0.27 16.45
N ILE A 178 5.75 -0.66 17.31
CA ILE A 178 4.31 -0.52 17.02
C ILE A 178 3.92 0.96 16.92
N VAL A 179 4.44 1.78 17.84
CA VAL A 179 4.22 3.23 17.83
C VAL A 179 4.89 3.86 16.61
N GLU A 180 6.06 3.37 16.21
CA GLU A 180 6.75 3.82 15.01
C GLU A 180 6.00 3.48 13.72
N GLN A 181 5.45 2.26 13.60
CA GLN A 181 4.61 1.84 12.48
C GLN A 181 3.36 2.73 12.35
N LEU A 182 2.70 3.01 13.47
CA LEU A 182 1.59 3.96 13.55
C LEU A 182 1.97 5.35 13.05
N VAL A 183 3.15 5.87 13.43
CA VAL A 183 3.66 7.17 12.96
C VAL A 183 3.84 7.18 11.44
N ARG A 184 4.31 6.07 10.85
CA ARG A 184 4.49 5.92 9.40
C ARG A 184 3.19 5.70 8.62
N GLY A 185 2.07 5.45 9.31
CA GLY A 185 0.79 5.18 8.66
C GLY A 185 0.61 3.74 8.16
N SER A 186 1.55 2.84 8.47
CA SER A 186 1.47 1.41 8.16
C SER A 186 1.15 0.61 9.43
N TRP A 187 0.23 -0.35 9.35
CA TRP A 187 -0.06 -1.25 10.46
C TRP A 187 -0.01 -2.69 9.96
N THR A 188 0.92 -3.48 10.49
CA THR A 188 1.06 -4.92 10.20
C THR A 188 1.05 -5.67 11.53
N LEU A 189 0.12 -6.61 11.72
CA LEU A 189 -0.07 -7.33 12.99
C LEU A 189 0.83 -8.57 13.15
N ASP A 190 1.59 -8.95 12.13
CA ASP A 190 2.13 -10.31 12.03
C ASP A 190 3.33 -10.61 12.94
N ASN A 191 3.98 -9.58 13.53
CA ASN A 191 5.24 -9.72 14.28
C ASN A 191 5.27 -8.86 15.57
N HIS A 192 4.36 -9.10 16.51
CA HIS A 192 4.38 -8.41 17.80
C HIS A 192 5.38 -9.05 18.79
N GLU A 193 6.36 -8.27 19.23
CA GLU A 193 7.40 -8.69 20.19
C GLU A 193 6.83 -9.17 21.54
N LEU A 194 5.66 -8.67 21.94
CA LEU A 194 4.99 -9.10 23.18
C LEU A 194 4.29 -10.46 23.04
N MET A 195 3.86 -10.81 21.81
CA MET A 195 3.19 -12.08 21.51
C MET A 195 4.19 -13.17 21.15
N ARG A 196 5.31 -12.79 20.50
CA ARG A 196 6.42 -13.69 20.13
C ARG A 196 7.74 -12.99 20.47
N PRO A 197 8.26 -13.15 21.69
CA PRO A 197 9.50 -12.48 22.11
C PRO A 197 10.69 -13.01 21.32
N SER A 198 11.50 -12.12 20.77
CA SER A 198 12.76 -12.50 20.11
C SER A 198 13.79 -12.98 21.13
N PHE A 199 14.82 -13.69 20.66
CA PHE A 199 16.00 -14.05 21.46
C PHE A 199 16.58 -12.84 22.21
N THR A 200 16.57 -11.67 21.57
CA THR A 200 17.10 -10.42 22.16
C THR A 200 16.32 -9.99 23.40
N THR A 201 14.99 -10.10 23.35
CA THR A 201 14.11 -9.78 24.48
C THR A 201 14.30 -10.79 25.60
N LYS A 202 14.36 -12.09 25.28
CA LYS A 202 14.62 -13.17 26.24
C LYS A 202 15.98 -12.99 26.95
N ALA A 203 17.04 -12.75 26.18
CA ALA A 203 18.38 -12.49 26.71
C ALA A 203 18.42 -11.22 27.59
N SER A 204 17.67 -10.17 27.24
CA SER A 204 17.58 -8.95 28.06
C SER A 204 16.88 -9.19 29.39
N VAL A 205 15.88 -10.08 29.46
CA VAL A 205 15.25 -10.52 30.72
C VAL A 205 16.25 -11.23 31.61
N ILE A 206 17.00 -12.19 31.05
CA ILE A 206 18.02 -12.94 31.79
C ILE A 206 19.11 -12.00 32.31
N ALA A 207 19.64 -11.13 31.45
CA ALA A 207 20.68 -10.16 31.82
C ALA A 207 20.19 -9.20 32.93
N SER A 208 18.96 -8.69 32.81
CA SER A 208 18.39 -7.81 33.83
C SER A 208 18.17 -8.52 35.16
N LEU A 209 17.76 -9.80 35.13
CA LEU A 209 17.63 -10.62 36.33
C LEU A 209 18.99 -10.82 37.00
N ILE A 210 20.03 -11.17 36.23
CA ILE A 210 21.41 -11.34 36.74
C ILE A 210 21.90 -10.07 37.43
N PHE A 211 21.77 -8.91 36.78
CA PHE A 211 22.20 -7.63 37.37
C PHE A 211 21.41 -7.27 38.64
N VAL A 212 20.13 -7.62 38.73
CA VAL A 212 19.34 -7.39 39.96
C VAL A 212 19.81 -8.32 41.08
N LEU A 213 20.00 -9.61 40.80
CA LEU A 213 20.46 -10.59 41.78
C LEU A 213 21.87 -10.29 42.30
N GLU A 214 22.74 -9.81 41.42
CA GLU A 214 24.09 -9.34 41.75
C GLU A 214 24.04 -8.12 42.69
N ARG A 215 23.19 -7.13 42.39
CA ARG A 215 23.11 -5.87 43.16
C ARG A 215 22.60 -6.04 44.59
N HIS A 216 21.77 -7.05 44.81
CA HIS A 216 21.25 -7.38 46.15
C HIS A 216 22.04 -8.49 46.84
N SER A 217 23.10 -9.00 46.21
CA SER A 217 23.97 -10.06 46.75
C SER A 217 23.23 -11.34 47.19
N LEU A 218 22.05 -11.61 46.61
CA LEU A 218 21.16 -12.68 47.08
C LEU A 218 21.62 -14.07 46.61
N TYR A 219 22.30 -14.18 45.46
CA TYR A 219 22.75 -15.46 44.89
C TYR A 219 24.01 -15.39 44.01
N VAL A 220 24.44 -14.21 43.55
CA VAL A 220 25.63 -14.03 42.71
C VAL A 220 26.73 -13.39 43.58
N THR A 221 27.76 -14.15 43.92
CA THR A 221 28.92 -13.70 44.72
C THR A 221 30.09 -13.20 43.86
N ALA A 222 29.97 -13.27 42.54
CA ALA A 222 31.01 -12.85 41.61
C ALA A 222 31.15 -11.31 41.55
N PRO A 223 32.36 -10.77 41.29
CA PRO A 223 32.57 -9.33 41.10
C PRO A 223 31.73 -8.76 39.95
N HIS A 224 31.21 -7.54 40.13
CA HIS A 224 30.37 -6.85 39.13
C HIS A 224 31.03 -6.81 37.74
N ASP A 225 32.33 -6.49 37.70
CA ASP A 225 33.12 -6.37 36.48
C ASP A 225 33.15 -7.68 35.68
N LEU A 226 33.24 -8.82 36.37
CA LEU A 226 33.23 -10.15 35.77
C LEU A 226 31.84 -10.53 35.27
N VAL A 227 30.79 -10.26 36.05
CA VAL A 227 29.40 -10.49 35.64
C VAL A 227 29.06 -9.66 34.40
N TYR A 228 29.45 -8.39 34.39
CA TYR A 228 29.27 -7.49 33.25
C TYR A 228 30.01 -8.00 32.00
N PHE A 229 31.26 -8.44 32.15
CA PHE A 229 32.04 -9.05 31.05
C PHE A 229 31.36 -10.30 30.48
N CYS A 230 30.90 -11.22 31.33
CA CYS A 230 30.22 -12.44 30.91
C CYS A 230 28.90 -12.14 30.18
N VAL A 231 28.09 -11.22 30.68
CA VAL A 231 26.83 -10.82 30.03
C VAL A 231 27.12 -10.15 28.67
N CYS A 232 28.12 -9.28 28.60
CA CYS A 232 28.51 -8.65 27.34
C CYS A 232 29.02 -9.68 26.31
N GLY A 233 29.87 -10.62 26.75
CA GLY A 233 30.37 -11.72 25.94
C GLY A 233 29.25 -12.62 25.43
N PHE A 234 28.25 -12.90 26.27
CA PHE A 234 27.05 -13.65 25.87
C PHE A 234 26.27 -12.95 24.75
N PHE A 235 25.96 -11.65 24.89
CA PHE A 235 25.27 -10.92 23.83
C PHE A 235 26.07 -10.85 22.54
N ALA A 236 27.37 -10.57 22.62
CA ALA A 236 28.28 -10.54 21.47
C ALA A 236 28.33 -11.91 20.76
N TYR A 237 28.53 -12.99 21.52
CA TYR A 237 28.60 -14.36 20.99
C TYR A 237 27.33 -14.76 20.24
N PHE A 238 26.16 -14.59 20.85
CA PHE A 238 24.90 -15.00 20.20
C PHE A 238 24.55 -14.09 19.03
N LYS A 239 24.87 -12.80 19.10
CA LYS A 239 24.64 -11.89 17.98
C LYS A 239 25.54 -12.23 16.79
N LEU A 240 26.80 -12.55 17.03
CA LEU A 240 27.74 -12.98 15.99
C LEU A 240 27.33 -14.34 15.41
N SER A 241 26.91 -15.27 16.27
CA SER A 241 26.42 -16.59 15.84
C SER A 241 25.16 -16.50 14.99
N SER A 242 24.24 -15.59 15.31
CA SER A 242 23.05 -15.31 14.49
C SER A 242 23.42 -14.77 13.11
N ILE A 243 24.43 -13.90 13.03
CA ILE A 243 24.89 -13.32 11.75
C ILE A 243 25.67 -14.34 10.90
N LEU A 244 26.50 -15.19 11.53
CA LEU A 244 27.34 -16.18 10.84
C LEU A 244 26.59 -17.45 10.44
N PHE A 245 25.73 -17.97 11.33
CA PHE A 245 25.10 -19.28 11.18
C PHE A 245 23.59 -19.23 10.95
N GLY A 246 22.98 -18.03 10.96
CA GLY A 246 21.54 -17.86 10.72
C GLY A 246 20.64 -18.44 11.81
N VAL A 247 21.18 -18.83 12.97
CA VAL A 247 20.41 -19.40 14.08
C VAL A 247 19.69 -18.26 14.80
N ASN A 248 18.36 -18.19 14.66
CA ASN A 248 17.56 -17.05 15.13
C ASN A 248 17.02 -17.20 16.57
N ASP A 249 16.90 -18.42 17.10
CA ASP A 249 16.45 -18.63 18.49
C ASP A 249 17.11 -19.86 19.14
N ALA A 250 18.22 -19.62 19.83
CA ALA A 250 18.93 -20.65 20.58
C ALA A 250 18.23 -21.08 21.88
N LEU A 251 17.24 -20.29 22.36
CA LEU A 251 16.51 -20.58 23.61
C LEU A 251 15.19 -21.31 23.37
N ALA A 252 14.71 -21.37 22.12
CA ALA A 252 13.45 -22.04 21.76
C ALA A 252 13.34 -23.50 22.25
N PRO A 253 14.37 -24.35 22.22
CA PRO A 253 14.27 -25.72 22.77
C PRO A 253 14.00 -25.74 24.28
N LEU A 254 14.63 -24.82 25.03
CA LEU A 254 14.44 -24.69 26.47
C LEU A 254 13.06 -24.12 26.81
N GLU A 255 12.60 -23.14 26.04
CA GLU A 255 11.26 -22.56 26.17
C GLU A 255 10.18 -23.59 25.86
N ASN A 256 10.32 -24.34 24.77
CA ASN A 256 9.37 -25.39 24.40
C ASN A 256 9.27 -26.47 25.49
N MET A 257 10.39 -26.83 26.10
CA MET A 257 10.43 -27.74 27.23
C MET A 257 9.75 -27.14 28.47
N PHE A 258 10.03 -25.88 28.81
CA PHE A 258 9.39 -25.19 29.93
C PHE A 258 7.87 -25.07 29.74
N CYS A 259 7.43 -24.65 28.55
CA CYS A 259 6.01 -24.53 28.21
C CYS A 259 5.29 -25.89 28.23
N ALA A 260 5.97 -26.95 27.77
CA ALA A 260 5.45 -28.31 27.85
C ALA A 260 5.21 -28.77 29.30
N ILE A 261 6.11 -28.42 30.22
CA ILE A 261 6.07 -28.87 31.61
C ILE A 261 5.17 -28.00 32.49
N PHE A 262 5.29 -26.67 32.42
CA PHE A 262 4.70 -25.75 33.40
C PHE A 262 3.49 -24.96 32.89
N MET A 263 3.34 -24.78 31.57
CA MET A 263 2.29 -23.94 30.97
C MET A 263 1.24 -24.76 30.21
N GLY A 264 1.03 -26.01 30.63
CA GLY A 264 -0.04 -26.86 30.09
C GLY A 264 0.24 -27.48 28.72
N GLY A 265 1.43 -27.29 28.11
CA GLY A 265 1.71 -27.82 26.77
C GLY A 265 1.61 -29.35 26.67
N ALA A 266 1.97 -30.10 27.72
CA ALA A 266 1.74 -31.54 27.78
C ALA A 266 0.24 -31.90 27.92
N GLY A 267 -0.53 -31.10 28.67
CA GLY A 267 -1.97 -31.25 28.82
C GLY A 267 -2.73 -30.96 27.52
N ASP A 268 -2.36 -29.89 26.81
CA ASP A 268 -2.93 -29.50 25.53
C ASP A 268 -2.56 -30.48 24.40
N ALA A 269 -1.36 -31.06 24.44
CA ALA A 269 -0.96 -32.11 23.51
C ALA A 269 -1.74 -33.40 23.77
N PHE A 270 -1.93 -33.78 25.03
CA PHE A 270 -2.77 -34.91 25.43
C PHE A 270 -4.23 -34.67 25.05
N GLN A 271 -4.77 -33.48 25.29
CA GLN A 271 -6.14 -33.12 24.96
C GLN A 271 -6.38 -33.08 23.45
N ARG A 272 -5.44 -32.54 22.65
CA ARG A 272 -5.48 -32.63 21.18
C ARG A 272 -5.41 -34.06 20.68
N ALA A 273 -4.59 -34.92 21.30
CA ALA A 273 -4.53 -36.34 20.94
C ALA A 273 -5.85 -37.07 21.28
N VAL A 274 -6.46 -36.75 22.43
CA VAL A 274 -7.76 -37.28 22.85
C VAL A 274 -8.87 -36.79 21.93
N GLU A 275 -8.89 -35.50 21.56
CA GLU A 275 -9.86 -34.92 20.63
C GLU A 275 -9.70 -35.51 19.22
N ALA A 276 -8.48 -35.63 18.69
CA ALA A 276 -8.22 -36.28 17.42
C ALA A 276 -8.66 -37.75 17.41
N THR A 277 -8.47 -38.47 18.52
CA THR A 277 -8.95 -39.86 18.69
C THR A 277 -10.48 -39.91 18.76
N ARG A 278 -11.11 -38.92 19.42
CA ARG A 278 -12.56 -38.80 19.54
C ARG A 278 -13.22 -38.43 18.20
N GLU A 279 -12.58 -37.57 17.41
CA GLU A 279 -13.01 -37.23 16.05
C GLU A 279 -12.85 -38.42 15.09
N ALA A 280 -11.75 -39.17 15.18
CA ALA A 280 -11.56 -40.41 14.44
C ALA A 280 -12.62 -41.47 14.79
N MET A 281 -12.99 -41.61 16.08
CA MET A 281 -14.09 -42.48 16.50
C MET A 281 -15.47 -41.99 16.03
N LYS A 282 -15.71 -40.67 15.98
CA LYS A 282 -16.95 -40.11 15.42
C LYS A 282 -17.06 -40.31 13.91
N ALA A 283 -15.94 -40.24 13.17
CA ALA A 283 -15.90 -40.47 11.73
C ALA A 283 -16.17 -41.94 11.34
N GLY A 284 -15.91 -42.89 12.25
CA GLY A 284 -16.13 -44.32 12.05
C GLY A 284 -17.50 -44.87 12.45
N ARG A 285 -18.40 -44.05 13.02
CA ARG A 285 -19.73 -44.49 13.45
C ARG A 285 -20.78 -44.20 12.36
N PRO A 286 -21.62 -45.17 11.97
CA PRO A 286 -22.79 -44.86 11.13
C PRO A 286 -23.71 -43.91 11.90
N LYS A 287 -24.11 -42.80 11.27
CA LYS A 287 -25.00 -41.80 11.86
C LYS A 287 -26.34 -42.46 12.21
N SER A 288 -26.84 -42.21 13.42
CA SER A 288 -28.16 -42.69 13.84
C SER A 288 -29.28 -41.87 13.19
N ASP A 289 -30.45 -42.47 13.03
CA ASP A 289 -31.62 -41.83 12.40
C ASP A 289 -32.04 -40.53 13.11
N GLU A 290 -31.78 -40.41 14.42
CA GLU A 290 -32.01 -39.17 15.18
C GLU A 290 -31.08 -38.02 14.78
N GLU A 291 -29.81 -38.29 14.40
CA GLU A 291 -28.87 -37.26 13.93
C GLU A 291 -29.20 -36.78 12.52
N ILE A 292 -29.81 -37.65 11.69
CA ILE A 292 -30.32 -37.30 10.36
C ILE A 292 -31.55 -36.40 10.49
N TYR A 293 -32.49 -36.75 11.38
CA TYR A 293 -33.66 -35.93 11.68
C TYR A 293 -33.31 -34.58 12.32
N ALA A 294 -32.30 -34.54 13.21
CA ALA A 294 -31.83 -33.29 13.80
C ALA A 294 -31.19 -32.36 12.74
N ALA A 295 -30.38 -32.90 11.83
CA ALA A 295 -29.74 -32.14 10.75
C ALA A 295 -30.75 -31.62 9.70
N GLU A 296 -31.82 -32.37 9.42
CA GLU A 296 -32.94 -31.88 8.60
C GLU A 296 -33.74 -30.79 9.31
N SER A 297 -34.01 -30.94 10.61
CA SER A 297 -34.73 -29.93 11.40
C SER A 297 -33.97 -28.60 11.47
N GLU A 298 -32.64 -28.64 11.52
CA GLU A 298 -31.78 -27.46 11.57
C GLU A 298 -31.66 -26.76 10.20
N LYS A 299 -31.76 -27.52 9.10
CA LYS A 299 -31.92 -27.01 7.73
C LYS A 299 -33.25 -26.27 7.55
N TYR A 300 -34.35 -26.82 8.07
CA TYR A 300 -35.67 -26.18 8.06
C TYR A 300 -35.74 -24.95 8.98
N ARG A 301 -35.02 -24.95 10.11
CA ARG A 301 -34.95 -23.80 11.03
C ARG A 301 -34.13 -22.64 10.47
N LYS A 302 -33.05 -22.92 9.73
CA LYS A 302 -32.26 -21.88 9.04
C LYS A 302 -33.00 -21.28 7.85
N GLN A 303 -33.79 -22.06 7.09
CA GLN A 303 -34.63 -21.53 6.02
C GLN A 303 -35.74 -20.59 6.50
N ARG A 304 -36.29 -20.80 7.72
CA ARG A 304 -37.30 -19.90 8.31
C ARG A 304 -36.74 -18.60 8.89
N SER A 305 -35.47 -18.57 9.27
CA SER A 305 -34.83 -17.37 9.87
C SER A 305 -34.50 -16.26 8.87
N THR A 306 -34.52 -16.56 7.57
CA THR A 306 -34.23 -15.60 6.48
C THR A 306 -35.48 -14.97 5.85
N GLN A 307 -36.69 -15.22 6.37
CA GLN A 307 -37.93 -14.71 5.73
C GLN A 307 -38.89 -13.91 6.62
N ASN A 308 -38.64 -13.75 7.92
CA ASN A 308 -39.51 -12.97 8.81
C ASN A 308 -38.75 -11.94 9.64
N ASN A 309 -38.24 -10.88 8.99
CA ASN A 309 -37.92 -9.63 9.67
C ASN A 309 -38.20 -8.41 8.79
N VAL A 310 -39.42 -8.36 8.26
CA VAL A 310 -40.09 -7.10 7.92
C VAL A 310 -41.56 -7.26 8.34
N ASN A 311 -41.94 -6.52 9.38
CA ASN A 311 -43.30 -6.10 9.79
C ASN A 311 -43.80 -6.57 11.16
N HIS A 312 -44.29 -5.56 11.90
CA HIS A 312 -45.19 -5.59 13.05
C HIS A 312 -44.56 -5.93 14.43
N PHE A 313 -44.83 -5.20 15.52
CA PHE A 313 -45.60 -3.97 15.75
C PHE A 313 -45.31 -3.45 17.16
N ASP A 314 -45.78 -2.23 17.38
CA ASP A 314 -45.89 -1.46 18.60
C ASP A 314 -46.54 -2.21 19.80
N LYS A 315 -46.16 -1.81 21.02
CA LYS A 315 -46.94 -1.79 22.29
C LYS A 315 -47.47 -3.09 22.94
N LYS A 316 -46.98 -3.40 24.16
CA LYS A 316 -47.63 -3.14 25.49
C LYS A 316 -47.01 -3.94 26.65
N ASN A 317 -46.53 -3.21 27.65
CA ASN A 317 -46.76 -3.28 29.10
C ASN A 317 -46.61 -4.57 29.96
N LYS A 318 -45.99 -4.32 31.15
CA LYS A 318 -46.28 -4.84 32.52
C LYS A 318 -45.83 -6.29 32.83
N ASP A 319 -45.30 -6.68 33.99
CA ASP A 319 -44.98 -6.09 35.31
C ASP A 319 -43.97 -7.03 36.05
N PHE A 320 -43.48 -6.57 37.23
CA PHE A 320 -42.81 -7.25 38.37
C PHE A 320 -41.25 -7.37 38.36
N ILE A 321 -40.48 -6.52 39.09
CA ILE A 321 -40.20 -6.39 40.57
C ILE A 321 -39.07 -7.37 41.00
N ASP A 322 -37.94 -7.01 41.64
CA ASP A 322 -37.65 -6.01 42.70
C ASP A 322 -36.19 -5.47 42.69
N PRO A 323 -35.88 -4.34 43.37
CA PRO A 323 -34.56 -3.71 43.48
C PRO A 323 -33.90 -3.86 44.88
N VAL A 324 -32.57 -3.79 44.94
CA VAL A 324 -31.80 -3.63 46.20
C VAL A 324 -31.41 -2.17 46.41
N VAL A 325 -31.73 -1.68 47.60
CA VAL A 325 -31.56 -0.34 48.17
C VAL A 325 -30.10 -0.06 48.56
N ILE A 326 -29.58 1.13 48.23
CA ILE A 326 -28.66 1.86 49.12
C ILE A 326 -29.13 3.31 49.24
N ASN A 327 -29.33 3.72 50.48
CA ASN A 327 -29.87 4.98 50.95
C ASN A 327 -28.71 5.92 51.32
N LEU A 328 -28.71 7.16 50.82
CA LEU A 328 -27.97 8.27 51.46
C LEU A 328 -28.83 9.52 51.34
N SER A 329 -29.15 10.07 52.50
CA SER A 329 -30.12 11.13 52.70
C SER A 329 -29.44 12.46 53.07
N ARG A 330 -30.14 13.56 52.73
CA ARG A 330 -30.12 14.91 53.33
C ARG A 330 -28.84 15.76 53.20
N VAL A 331 -28.96 16.86 52.46
CA VAL A 331 -28.85 18.24 53.02
C VAL A 331 -29.83 19.15 52.25
N LYS A 332 -30.60 19.95 53.00
CA LYS A 332 -31.58 20.96 52.52
C LYS A 332 -30.87 22.17 51.91
N VAL A 333 -31.43 22.74 50.85
CA VAL A 333 -31.18 24.14 50.47
C VAL A 333 -32.43 24.93 50.80
N ASP A 334 -32.28 25.85 51.74
CA ASP A 334 -33.31 26.82 52.12
C ASP A 334 -33.33 27.96 51.11
N SER A 335 -34.53 28.46 50.83
CA SER A 335 -34.77 29.55 49.90
C SER A 335 -35.32 30.73 50.68
N ARG A 336 -34.58 31.86 50.68
CA ARG A 336 -35.03 33.25 50.81
C ARG A 336 -33.82 34.14 51.14
N ILE A 337 -33.60 35.17 50.33
CA ILE A 337 -33.66 36.57 50.75
C ILE A 337 -33.77 37.44 49.48
N GLN A 338 -34.70 38.37 49.58
CA GLN A 338 -35.18 39.31 48.57
C GLN A 338 -34.18 40.41 48.21
N SER A 339 -34.37 40.93 47.00
CA SER A 339 -34.13 42.30 46.51
C SER A 339 -33.59 43.33 47.51
N ARG A 340 -32.47 43.98 47.14
CA ARG A 340 -32.18 45.36 47.52
C ARG A 340 -31.42 46.09 46.39
N MET A 341 -32.07 47.18 45.99
CA MET A 341 -31.69 48.37 45.23
C MET A 341 -30.21 48.66 44.98
N LEU A 342 -29.95 49.14 43.76
CA LEU A 342 -28.82 50.01 43.40
C LEU A 342 -28.77 51.26 44.31
N PRO A 343 -27.55 51.71 44.64
CA PRO A 343 -27.23 53.13 44.71
C PRO A 343 -26.24 53.53 43.61
N ASP A 344 -26.50 54.70 43.05
CA ASP A 344 -25.63 55.39 42.11
C ASP A 344 -24.33 55.85 42.78
N SER A 345 -23.26 55.87 41.97
CA SER A 345 -21.92 56.43 42.22
C SER A 345 -21.02 55.73 43.24
N PHE A 346 -20.06 54.94 42.75
CA PHE A 346 -18.83 54.63 43.48
C PHE A 346 -17.65 54.60 42.49
N GLN A 347 -16.81 55.64 42.54
CA GLN A 347 -15.52 55.67 41.86
C GLN A 347 -14.62 54.60 42.50
N LEU A 348 -14.02 53.75 41.68
CA LEU A 348 -13.17 52.65 42.16
C LEU A 348 -11.69 53.04 42.01
N ASP A 349 -11.03 53.27 43.14
CA ASP A 349 -9.59 53.56 43.24
C ASP A 349 -8.73 52.39 42.74
N GLN A 350 -7.68 52.72 41.98
CA GLN A 350 -6.77 51.76 41.32
C GLN A 350 -5.98 50.87 42.29
N GLU A 351 -5.83 51.25 43.56
CA GLU A 351 -5.07 50.48 44.56
C GLU A 351 -5.82 49.24 45.06
N ILE A 352 -7.16 49.29 45.16
CA ILE A 352 -7.97 48.13 45.58
C ILE A 352 -7.98 47.06 44.49
N LEU A 353 -7.93 47.46 43.21
CA LEU A 353 -7.85 46.56 42.06
C LEU A 353 -6.51 45.81 42.00
N LEU A 354 -5.42 46.44 42.43
CA LEU A 354 -4.10 45.82 42.53
C LEU A 354 -4.01 44.84 43.71
N ASP A 355 -4.66 45.14 44.84
CA ASP A 355 -4.67 44.24 46.01
C ASP A 355 -5.62 43.04 45.80
N VAL A 356 -6.77 43.24 45.13
CA VAL A 356 -7.64 42.15 44.66
C VAL A 356 -6.92 41.29 43.61
N GLY A 357 -6.12 41.90 42.71
CA GLY A 357 -5.28 41.17 41.77
C GLY A 357 -4.18 40.33 42.44
N ALA A 358 -3.58 40.85 43.51
CA ALA A 358 -2.58 40.13 44.31
C ALA A 358 -3.21 38.98 45.14
N GLN A 359 -4.44 39.16 45.65
CA GLN A 359 -5.19 38.10 46.33
C GLN A 359 -5.72 37.03 45.35
N LEU A 360 -6.14 37.42 44.14
CA LEU A 360 -6.51 36.47 43.07
C LEU A 360 -5.32 35.62 42.61
N HIS A 361 -4.10 36.17 42.62
CA HIS A 361 -2.90 35.42 42.29
C HIS A 361 -2.49 34.41 43.38
N ARG A 362 -2.92 34.61 44.64
CA ARG A 362 -2.63 33.71 45.78
C ARG A 362 -3.66 32.60 46.00
N LEU A 363 -4.83 32.66 45.36
CA LEU A 363 -5.78 31.54 45.36
C LEU A 363 -5.21 30.40 44.49
N LYS A 364 -4.84 29.28 45.11
CA LYS A 364 -4.61 28.00 44.42
C LYS A 364 -5.93 27.52 43.79
N MET A 365 -6.31 28.13 42.66
CA MET A 365 -7.55 27.86 41.93
C MET A 365 -7.34 26.72 40.92
N PHE A 366 -7.28 25.48 41.39
CA PHE A 366 -6.98 24.34 40.51
C PHE A 366 -8.15 23.37 40.19
N PRO A 367 -9.24 23.18 40.99
CA PRO A 367 -10.31 22.24 40.57
C PRO A 367 -11.57 22.88 39.95
N TYR A 368 -12.01 24.05 40.44
CA TYR A 368 -13.34 24.59 40.11
C TYR A 368 -13.45 25.19 38.70
N PHE A 369 -12.38 25.82 38.21
CA PHE A 369 -12.33 26.33 36.84
C PHE A 369 -12.25 25.20 35.82
N ASP A 370 -11.56 24.11 36.14
CA ASP A 370 -11.47 22.95 35.25
C ASP A 370 -12.83 22.25 35.12
N ILE A 371 -13.57 22.08 36.22
CA ILE A 371 -14.95 21.55 36.20
C ILE A 371 -15.86 22.44 35.33
N ALA A 372 -15.79 23.76 35.47
CA ALA A 372 -16.56 24.69 34.63
C ALA A 372 -16.18 24.57 33.14
N HIS A 373 -14.89 24.38 32.82
CA HIS A 373 -14.44 24.12 31.45
C HIS A 373 -14.95 22.80 30.90
N TYR A 374 -14.95 21.72 31.69
CA TYR A 374 -15.49 20.42 31.28
C TYR A 374 -17.01 20.49 31.08
N ILE A 375 -17.74 21.15 31.97
CA ILE A 375 -19.18 21.37 31.84
C ILE A 375 -19.48 22.16 30.56
N LEU A 376 -18.76 23.27 30.32
CA LEU A 376 -18.91 24.06 29.10
C LEU A 376 -18.60 23.25 27.83
N ALA A 377 -17.55 22.42 27.86
CA ALA A 377 -17.20 21.55 26.74
C ALA A 377 -18.29 20.50 26.47
N THR A 378 -18.84 19.87 27.50
CA THR A 378 -19.92 18.88 27.41
C THR A 378 -21.22 19.50 26.93
N ILE A 379 -21.57 20.70 27.43
CA ILE A 379 -22.73 21.46 26.95
C ILE A 379 -22.55 21.82 25.47
N THR A 380 -21.37 22.31 25.09
CA THR A 380 -21.07 22.66 23.68
C THR A 380 -21.14 21.42 22.78
N TRP A 381 -20.59 20.29 23.22
CA TRP A 381 -20.70 19.02 22.52
C TRP A 381 -22.17 18.59 22.35
N TYR A 382 -22.96 18.61 23.43
CA TYR A 382 -24.37 18.25 23.38
C TYR A 382 -25.15 19.14 22.41
N LEU A 383 -24.94 20.46 22.49
CA LEU A 383 -25.59 21.44 21.61
C LEU A 383 -25.19 21.30 20.13
N VAL A 384 -23.95 20.89 19.83
CA VAL A 384 -23.51 20.72 18.44
C VAL A 384 -24.06 19.44 17.81
N PHE A 385 -24.17 18.35 18.59
CA PHE A 385 -24.53 17.02 18.07
C PHE A 385 -26.00 16.63 18.27
N TYR A 386 -26.68 17.18 19.28
CA TYR A 386 -28.03 16.78 19.68
C TYR A 386 -29.05 17.92 19.65
N ALA A 387 -28.67 19.12 19.20
CA ALA A 387 -29.64 20.20 19.01
C ALA A 387 -30.62 19.85 17.87
N PRO A 388 -31.92 20.16 18.03
CA PRO A 388 -32.93 19.85 17.03
C PRO A 388 -32.60 20.52 15.69
N PHE A 389 -32.77 19.77 14.60
CA PHE A 389 -32.54 20.20 13.21
C PHE A 389 -31.09 20.62 12.87
N ASP A 390 -30.10 20.26 13.70
CA ASP A 390 -28.69 20.66 13.56
C ASP A 390 -28.52 22.19 13.48
N CYS A 391 -29.41 22.95 14.13
CA CYS A 391 -29.49 24.41 13.97
C CYS A 391 -28.16 25.11 14.35
N ILE A 392 -27.54 24.70 15.45
CA ILE A 392 -26.28 25.27 15.96
C ILE A 392 -25.12 24.92 15.02
N TYR A 393 -25.07 23.69 14.51
CA TYR A 393 -24.06 23.28 13.55
C TYR A 393 -24.19 24.04 12.22
N LYS A 394 -25.42 24.20 11.69
CA LYS A 394 -25.70 24.98 10.47
C LYS A 394 -25.35 26.46 10.65
N LEU A 395 -25.68 27.05 11.80
CA LEU A 395 -25.35 28.43 12.14
C LEU A 395 -23.82 28.66 12.18
N SER A 396 -23.06 27.70 12.73
CA SER A 396 -21.59 27.77 12.77
C SER A 396 -20.92 27.72 11.39
N LYS A 397 -21.64 27.25 10.35
CA LYS A 397 -21.14 27.18 8.97
C LYS A 397 -21.36 28.47 8.17
N ILE A 398 -22.25 29.36 8.62
CA ILE A 398 -22.51 30.63 7.92
C ILE A 398 -21.24 31.47 7.94
N LEU A 399 -20.83 32.00 6.78
CA LEU A 399 -19.51 32.61 6.58
C LEU A 399 -19.13 33.69 7.63
N PRO A 400 -20.00 34.65 8.03
CA PRO A 400 -19.63 35.66 9.01
C PRO A 400 -19.35 35.07 10.39
N ILE A 401 -20.21 34.16 10.85
CA ILE A 401 -20.07 33.46 12.14
C ILE A 401 -18.82 32.56 12.12
N LYS A 402 -18.62 31.84 11.02
CA LYS A 402 -17.43 31.01 10.78
C LYS A 402 -16.14 31.83 10.81
N CYS A 403 -16.14 33.04 10.26
CA CYS A 403 -14.98 33.95 10.31
C CYS A 403 -14.68 34.39 11.75
N VAL A 404 -15.69 34.82 12.52
CA VAL A 404 -15.51 35.21 13.92
C VAL A 404 -14.97 34.04 14.75
N LEU A 405 -15.57 32.86 14.63
CA LEU A 405 -15.10 31.65 15.32
C LEU A 405 -13.68 31.26 14.91
N ALA A 406 -13.31 31.45 13.64
CA ALA A 406 -11.96 31.20 13.16
C ALA A 406 -10.94 32.16 13.79
N VAL A 407 -11.23 33.47 13.84
CA VAL A 407 -10.36 34.47 14.48
C VAL A 407 -10.16 34.14 15.96
N MET A 408 -11.25 33.91 16.71
CA MET A 408 -11.17 33.56 18.13
C MET A 408 -10.35 32.31 18.38
N LYS A 409 -10.51 31.28 17.51
CA LYS A 409 -9.74 30.04 17.60
C LYS A 409 -8.25 30.27 17.38
N GLU A 410 -7.86 31.10 16.41
CA GLU A 410 -6.46 31.35 16.08
C GLU A 410 -5.76 32.26 17.10
N VAL A 411 -6.47 33.23 17.70
CA VAL A 411 -5.97 33.98 18.87
C VAL A 411 -5.70 33.04 20.04
N LYS A 412 -6.63 32.12 20.33
CA LYS A 412 -6.44 31.10 21.38
C LYS A 412 -5.30 30.13 21.05
N ARG A 413 -5.05 29.85 19.77
CA ARG A 413 -3.91 29.02 19.32
C ARG A 413 -2.59 29.72 19.63
N ALA A 414 -2.44 31.00 19.25
CA ALA A 414 -1.23 31.78 19.52
C ALA A 414 -0.93 31.84 21.03
N TYR A 415 -1.96 32.06 21.86
CA TYR A 415 -1.84 32.01 23.32
C TYR A 415 -1.33 30.66 23.82
N LYS A 416 -1.90 29.55 23.33
CA LYS A 416 -1.46 28.19 23.70
C LYS A 416 -0.02 27.91 23.34
N VAL A 417 0.44 28.40 22.18
CA VAL A 417 1.84 28.25 21.73
C VAL A 417 2.76 29.03 22.66
N SER A 418 2.50 30.31 22.89
CA SER A 418 3.32 31.16 23.78
C SER A 418 3.36 30.64 25.22
N HIS A 419 2.21 30.29 25.79
CA HIS A 419 2.15 29.68 27.11
C HIS A 419 2.86 28.31 27.14
N GLY A 420 2.84 27.55 26.05
CA GLY A 420 3.58 26.30 25.89
C GLY A 420 5.08 26.49 25.95
N VAL A 421 5.61 27.42 25.14
CA VAL A 421 7.04 27.75 25.11
C VAL A 421 7.50 28.31 26.46
N ALA A 422 6.74 29.24 27.05
CA ALA A 422 7.06 29.83 28.35
C ALA A 422 7.09 28.77 29.47
N HIS A 423 6.14 27.83 29.47
CA HIS A 423 6.12 26.72 30.42
C HIS A 423 7.30 25.77 30.22
N ALA A 424 7.61 25.42 28.97
CA ALA A 424 8.74 24.56 28.64
C ALA A 424 10.09 25.21 28.96
N HIS A 425 10.24 26.52 28.77
CA HIS A 425 11.43 27.27 29.12
C HIS A 425 11.67 27.28 30.64
N LYS A 426 10.61 27.40 31.46
CA LYS A 426 10.71 27.28 32.92
C LYS A 426 11.20 25.90 33.38
N LEU A 427 10.72 24.84 32.73
CA LEU A 427 11.07 23.46 33.07
C LEU A 427 12.43 23.03 32.49
N TYR A 428 12.76 23.51 31.29
CA TYR A 428 13.92 23.11 30.50
C TYR A 428 14.57 24.34 29.83
N PRO A 429 15.23 25.22 30.61
CA PRO A 429 15.75 26.50 30.11
C PRO A 429 16.79 26.30 29.00
N ASN A 430 17.63 25.27 29.13
CA ASN A 430 18.73 25.01 28.20
C ASN A 430 18.34 24.10 27.02
N SER A 431 17.10 23.63 26.93
CA SER A 431 16.67 22.68 25.88
C SER A 431 15.73 23.33 24.86
N TYR A 432 16.32 24.00 23.86
CA TYR A 432 15.59 24.72 22.81
C TYR A 432 14.63 23.81 22.02
N LEU A 433 15.07 22.58 21.70
CA LEU A 433 14.25 21.63 20.94
C LEU A 433 12.98 21.26 21.72
N VAL A 434 13.09 21.03 23.02
CA VAL A 434 11.95 20.71 23.88
C VAL A 434 10.98 21.89 23.96
N GLN A 435 11.49 23.12 24.06
CA GLN A 435 10.66 24.33 24.04
C GLN A 435 9.85 24.44 22.75
N ILE A 436 10.48 24.20 21.60
CA ILE A 436 9.84 24.25 20.27
C ILE A 436 8.79 23.14 20.13
N LEU A 437 9.12 21.90 20.52
CA LEU A 437 8.21 20.76 20.41
C LEU A 437 6.97 20.93 21.31
N VAL A 438 7.15 21.38 22.55
CA VAL A 438 6.03 21.60 23.50
C VAL A 438 5.14 22.75 23.03
N GLY A 439 5.72 23.85 22.53
CA GLY A 439 4.97 24.96 21.93
C GLY A 439 4.13 24.49 20.73
N THR A 440 4.76 23.73 19.83
CA THR A 440 4.11 23.20 18.61
C THR A 440 3.00 22.23 18.97
N ALA A 441 3.23 21.32 19.92
CA ALA A 441 2.25 20.35 20.38
C ALA A 441 1.04 21.03 21.05
N LYS A 442 1.24 22.04 21.91
CA LYS A 442 0.11 22.78 22.51
C LYS A 442 -0.71 23.55 21.47
N GLY A 443 -0.07 24.06 20.41
CA GLY A 443 -0.74 24.79 19.33
C GLY A 443 -1.44 23.88 18.30
N ALA A 444 -0.82 22.76 17.92
CA ALA A 444 -1.28 21.85 16.87
C ALA A 444 -1.95 20.56 17.41
N GLY A 445 -2.09 20.43 18.73
CA GLY A 445 -2.51 19.18 19.38
C GLY A 445 -3.84 18.60 18.90
N SER A 446 -4.80 19.42 18.44
CA SER A 446 -6.06 18.90 17.88
C SER A 446 -5.85 18.10 16.58
N GLY A 447 -4.83 18.42 15.80
CA GLY A 447 -4.47 17.68 14.59
C GLY A 447 -3.73 16.40 14.93
N ILE A 448 -2.77 16.47 15.86
CA ILE A 448 -1.97 15.33 16.31
C ILE A 448 -2.85 14.25 16.98
N ILE A 449 -3.76 14.67 17.87
CA ILE A 449 -4.69 13.75 18.56
C ILE A 449 -5.75 13.17 17.61
N ARG A 450 -5.98 13.77 16.44
CA ARG A 450 -6.99 13.29 15.49
C ARG A 450 -6.73 11.87 15.02
N THR A 451 -5.47 11.48 14.85
CA THR A 451 -5.12 10.10 14.49
C THR A 451 -5.46 9.11 15.60
N ILE A 452 -5.31 9.52 16.87
CA ILE A 452 -5.71 8.71 18.03
C ILE A 452 -7.25 8.67 18.14
N GLU A 453 -7.93 9.79 17.92
CA GLU A 453 -9.41 9.86 17.88
C GLU A 453 -10.00 8.96 16.80
N GLN A 454 -9.38 8.92 15.61
CA GLN A 454 -9.73 8.01 14.52
C GLN A 454 -9.57 6.53 14.91
N LEU A 455 -8.47 6.19 15.60
CA LEU A 455 -8.24 4.86 16.12
C LEU A 455 -9.32 4.44 17.13
N VAL A 456 -9.67 5.33 18.08
CA VAL A 456 -10.74 5.07 19.07
C VAL A 456 -12.10 4.85 18.42
N ARG A 457 -12.35 5.47 17.26
CA ARG A 457 -13.59 5.30 16.49
C ARG A 457 -13.59 4.08 15.56
N GLY A 458 -12.49 3.33 15.49
CA GLY A 458 -12.35 2.18 14.60
C GLY A 458 -12.22 2.53 13.11
N VAL A 459 -11.89 3.79 12.77
CA VAL A 459 -11.72 4.24 11.38
C VAL A 459 -10.26 4.63 11.17
N TRP A 460 -9.49 3.83 10.43
CA TRP A 460 -8.10 4.16 10.09
C TRP A 460 -8.00 4.76 8.68
N LEU A 461 -7.67 6.05 8.59
CA LEU A 461 -7.46 6.77 7.33
C LEU A 461 -6.05 7.41 7.34
N PRO A 462 -5.01 6.73 6.82
CA PRO A 462 -3.62 7.17 6.92
C PRO A 462 -3.34 8.51 6.23
N ASN A 463 -4.20 8.93 5.28
CA ASN A 463 -4.10 10.18 4.54
C ASN A 463 -4.25 11.46 5.40
N HIS A 464 -4.75 11.34 6.63
CA HIS A 464 -5.00 12.47 7.54
C HIS A 464 -3.97 12.63 8.67
N ASN A 465 -2.88 11.86 8.65
CA ASN A 465 -1.85 11.97 9.68
C ASN A 465 -1.05 13.28 9.52
N GLU A 466 -1.11 14.15 10.54
CA GLU A 466 -0.39 15.43 10.58
C GLU A 466 1.14 15.27 10.62
N VAL A 467 1.64 14.11 11.04
CA VAL A 467 3.09 13.82 11.04
C VAL A 467 3.57 13.51 9.62
N LEU A 468 2.73 12.86 8.81
CA LEU A 468 3.02 12.59 7.40
C LEU A 468 2.83 13.86 6.55
N ARG A 469 1.70 14.53 6.68
CA ARG A 469 1.39 15.77 5.93
C ARG A 469 1.05 16.89 6.90
N PRO A 470 2.06 17.66 7.37
CA PRO A 470 1.83 18.74 8.32
C PRO A 470 0.94 19.80 7.70
N SER A 471 -0.18 20.10 8.36
CA SER A 471 -1.06 21.18 7.94
C SER A 471 -0.39 22.55 8.10
N PHE A 472 -0.91 23.56 7.39
CA PHE A 472 -0.51 24.96 7.61
C PHE A 472 -0.50 25.33 9.10
N GLY A 473 -1.50 24.87 9.86
CA GLY A 473 -1.60 25.15 11.30
C GLY A 473 -0.42 24.59 12.09
N THR A 474 0.04 23.37 11.75
CA THR A 474 1.20 22.74 12.38
C THR A 474 2.49 23.46 12.00
N LYS A 475 2.67 23.82 10.72
CA LYS A 475 3.84 24.58 10.22
C LYS A 475 3.94 25.97 10.86
N ALA A 476 2.82 26.67 10.94
CA ALA A 476 2.72 27.98 11.57
C ALA A 476 3.01 27.93 13.08
N CYS A 477 2.51 26.90 13.79
CA CYS A 477 2.85 26.66 15.19
C CYS A 477 4.33 26.36 15.41
N LEU A 478 4.97 25.61 14.51
CA LEU A 478 6.40 25.31 14.58
C LEU A 478 7.23 26.59 14.46
N LEU A 479 6.92 27.43 13.46
CA LEU A 479 7.59 28.71 13.25
C LEU A 479 7.38 29.66 14.43
N ALA A 480 6.14 29.80 14.92
CA ALA A 480 5.83 30.61 16.09
C ALA A 480 6.57 30.13 17.34
N SER A 481 6.65 28.82 17.56
CA SER A 481 7.38 28.23 18.70
C SER A 481 8.88 28.46 18.60
N LEU A 482 9.45 28.41 17.39
CA LEU A 482 10.85 28.73 17.13
C LEU A 482 11.16 30.20 17.45
N VAL A 483 10.36 31.13 16.93
CA VAL A 483 10.54 32.57 17.17
C VAL A 483 10.45 32.89 18.67
N LEU A 484 9.44 32.37 19.36
CA LEU A 484 9.25 32.59 20.81
C LEU A 484 10.35 31.93 21.66
N SER A 485 10.87 30.77 21.23
CA SER A 485 11.99 30.12 21.90
C SER A 485 13.27 30.95 21.75
N LEU A 486 13.54 31.49 20.56
CA LEU A 486 14.70 32.36 20.31
C LEU A 486 14.61 33.68 21.08
N GLU A 487 13.41 34.26 21.18
CA GLU A 487 13.14 35.47 21.97
C GLU A 487 13.41 35.23 23.47
N LYS A 488 12.85 34.17 24.05
CA LYS A 488 13.00 33.88 25.50
C LYS A 488 14.45 33.63 25.92
N ASN A 489 15.27 33.09 25.01
CA ASN A 489 16.67 32.80 25.29
C ASN A 489 17.63 33.93 24.87
N SER A 490 17.10 35.11 24.48
CA SER A 490 17.85 36.35 24.19
C SER A 490 18.96 36.25 23.14
N LEU A 491 18.96 35.21 22.30
CA LEU A 491 20.12 34.89 21.44
C LEU A 491 20.11 35.62 20.09
N TYR A 492 18.95 36.05 19.55
CA TYR A 492 18.87 36.66 18.21
C TYR A 492 17.74 37.70 17.98
N VAL A 493 16.74 37.83 18.86
CA VAL A 493 15.59 38.73 18.66
C VAL A 493 15.53 39.75 19.79
N THR A 494 15.76 41.03 19.49
CA THR A 494 15.78 42.15 20.44
C THR A 494 14.42 42.86 20.62
N ALA A 495 13.35 42.32 20.04
CA ALA A 495 12.02 42.92 20.09
C ALA A 495 11.29 42.63 21.43
N PRO A 496 10.43 43.55 21.92
CA PRO A 496 9.60 43.29 23.10
C PRO A 496 8.65 42.10 22.88
N HIS A 497 8.50 41.26 23.90
CA HIS A 497 7.64 40.05 23.88
C HIS A 497 6.23 40.32 23.34
N ASP A 498 5.62 41.43 23.74
CA ASP A 498 4.25 41.76 23.36
C ASP A 498 4.13 42.09 21.86
N LEU A 499 5.19 42.66 21.26
CA LEU A 499 5.25 42.93 19.83
C LEU A 499 5.43 41.64 19.02
N VAL A 500 6.28 40.73 19.49
CA VAL A 500 6.48 39.40 18.87
C VAL A 500 5.19 38.59 18.95
N TYR A 501 4.52 38.59 20.11
CA TYR A 501 3.24 37.93 20.30
C TYR A 501 2.14 38.51 19.40
N LEU A 502 2.04 39.84 19.31
CA LEU A 502 1.09 40.51 18.42
C LEU A 502 1.34 40.16 16.95
N GLY A 503 2.60 40.11 16.52
CA GLY A 503 2.99 39.68 15.18
C GLY A 503 2.56 38.24 14.87
N ILE A 504 2.74 37.32 15.82
CA ILE A 504 2.32 35.92 15.70
C ILE A 504 0.79 35.80 15.62
N VAL A 505 0.05 36.54 16.46
CA VAL A 505 -1.42 36.58 16.41
C VAL A 505 -1.91 37.10 15.07
N GLY A 506 -1.34 38.22 14.59
CA GLY A 506 -1.64 38.80 13.29
C GLY A 506 -1.38 37.82 12.15
N PHE A 507 -0.24 37.11 12.19
CA PHE A 507 0.10 36.05 11.23
C PHE A 507 -0.94 34.92 11.19
N PHE A 508 -1.31 34.35 12.35
CA PHE A 508 -2.30 33.26 12.39
C PHE A 508 -3.68 33.71 11.89
N VAL A 509 -4.14 34.89 12.30
CA VAL A 509 -5.44 35.43 11.91
C VAL A 509 -5.49 35.73 10.41
N TYR A 510 -4.46 36.40 9.88
CA TYR A 510 -4.36 36.77 8.47
C TYR A 510 -4.46 35.55 7.55
N PHE A 511 -3.63 34.53 7.78
CA PHE A 511 -3.62 33.34 6.94
C PHE A 511 -4.88 32.49 7.12
N LYS A 512 -5.48 32.47 8.32
CA LYS A 512 -6.73 31.73 8.53
C LYS A 512 -7.91 32.38 7.82
N LEU A 513 -8.03 33.70 7.87
CA LEU A 513 -9.05 34.44 7.14
C LEU A 513 -8.83 34.30 5.63
N SER A 514 -7.58 34.39 5.17
CA SER A 514 -7.24 34.16 3.76
C SER A 514 -7.62 32.74 3.31
N ALA A 515 -7.41 31.71 4.13
CA ALA A 515 -7.83 30.34 3.80
C ALA A 515 -9.36 30.16 3.80
N VAL A 516 -10.10 30.87 4.67
CA VAL A 516 -11.56 30.78 4.76
C VAL A 516 -12.27 31.57 3.65
N ILE A 517 -11.70 32.71 3.24
CA ILE A 517 -12.29 33.65 2.26
C ILE A 517 -11.78 33.38 0.84
N LEU A 518 -10.46 33.18 0.68
CA LEU A 518 -9.79 33.08 -0.63
C LEU A 518 -9.43 31.63 -1.00
N HIS A 519 -9.74 30.65 -0.14
CA HIS A 519 -9.46 29.22 -0.36
C HIS A 519 -7.99 28.89 -0.67
N VAL A 520 -7.03 29.70 -0.21
CA VAL A 520 -5.60 29.42 -0.34
C VAL A 520 -5.21 28.25 0.56
N THR A 521 -4.63 27.20 -0.02
CA THR A 521 -4.48 25.89 0.65
C THR A 521 -3.14 25.66 1.37
N ASP A 522 -2.03 26.28 0.96
CA ASP A 522 -0.75 26.31 1.72
C ASP A 522 0.27 27.33 1.14
N PRO A 523 0.67 28.38 1.88
CA PRO A 523 1.69 29.33 1.42
C PRO A 523 3.14 28.82 1.52
N PHE A 524 3.41 27.75 2.29
CA PHE A 524 4.78 27.24 2.51
C PHE A 524 5.23 26.20 1.47
N ALA A 525 4.30 25.69 0.65
CA ALA A 525 4.59 24.63 -0.31
C ALA A 525 5.75 24.94 -1.29
N PRO A 526 5.91 26.17 -1.84
CA PRO A 526 7.04 26.47 -2.74
C PRO A 526 8.39 26.40 -2.04
N ILE A 527 8.46 26.88 -0.79
CA ILE A 527 9.67 26.89 0.03
C ILE A 527 10.04 25.45 0.43
N GLU A 528 9.05 24.66 0.83
CA GLU A 528 9.22 23.25 1.18
C GLU A 528 9.73 22.44 -0.02
N ASN A 529 9.14 22.62 -1.20
CA ASN A 529 9.58 21.93 -2.42
C ASN A 529 11.02 22.30 -2.80
N LEU A 530 11.41 23.56 -2.64
CA LEU A 530 12.79 24.01 -2.88
C LEU A 530 13.77 23.40 -1.86
N PHE A 531 13.41 23.42 -0.58
CA PHE A 531 14.22 22.82 0.48
C PHE A 531 14.42 21.32 0.26
N CYS A 532 13.35 20.60 -0.06
CA CYS A 532 13.40 19.17 -0.35
C CYS A 532 14.23 18.86 -1.61
N ALA A 533 14.17 19.70 -2.64
CA ALA A 533 14.97 19.54 -3.85
C ALA A 533 16.47 19.65 -3.55
N VAL A 534 16.87 20.62 -2.72
CA VAL A 534 18.29 20.91 -2.42
C VAL A 534 18.87 19.95 -1.38
N PHE A 535 18.21 19.78 -0.25
CA PHE A 535 18.79 19.08 0.92
C PHE A 535 18.32 17.63 1.07
N MET A 536 17.18 17.25 0.49
CA MET A 536 16.62 15.89 0.63
C MET A 536 16.80 15.07 -0.66
N GLY A 537 17.94 15.25 -1.31
CA GLY A 537 18.42 14.40 -2.42
C GLY A 537 17.81 14.66 -3.80
N GLY A 538 16.94 15.66 -3.98
CA GLY A 538 16.32 15.95 -5.29
C GLY A 538 17.33 16.22 -6.41
N ILE A 539 18.39 16.98 -6.12
CA ILE A 539 19.49 17.24 -7.06
C ILE A 539 20.27 15.96 -7.38
N TRP A 540 20.55 15.12 -6.38
CA TRP A 540 21.27 13.84 -6.57
C TRP A 540 20.46 12.78 -7.31
N ASP A 541 19.13 12.81 -7.22
CA ASP A 541 18.29 11.95 -8.06
C ASP A 541 18.25 12.43 -9.51
N ALA A 542 18.23 13.74 -9.74
CA ALA A 542 18.37 14.29 -11.09
C ALA A 542 19.74 13.93 -11.68
N LEU A 543 20.80 14.01 -10.87
CA LEU A 543 22.16 13.65 -11.27
C LEU A 543 22.36 12.14 -11.45
N SER A 544 21.75 11.29 -10.62
CA SER A 544 21.81 9.83 -10.75
C SER A 544 21.03 9.37 -11.99
N ARG A 545 19.87 9.99 -12.27
CA ARG A 545 19.16 9.82 -13.55
C ARG A 545 20.01 10.28 -14.73
N PHE A 546 20.75 11.39 -14.60
CA PHE A 546 21.67 11.85 -15.65
C PHE A 546 22.89 10.94 -15.84
N SER A 547 23.50 10.46 -14.75
CA SER A 547 24.69 9.60 -14.76
C SER A 547 24.38 8.18 -15.23
N MET A 548 23.18 7.65 -14.94
CA MET A 548 22.67 6.38 -15.48
C MET A 548 22.26 6.51 -16.96
N ASN A 549 21.91 7.72 -17.40
CA ASN A 549 21.56 8.01 -18.80
C ASN A 549 22.78 8.15 -19.73
N GLY A 550 24.01 8.24 -19.20
CA GLY A 550 25.21 8.52 -19.98
C GLY A 550 25.73 7.38 -20.85
N SER A 551 25.42 6.12 -20.53
CA SER A 551 26.06 4.96 -21.18
C SER A 551 25.12 3.82 -21.57
N GLY A 552 23.87 3.77 -21.07
CA GLY A 552 22.89 2.72 -21.42
C GLY A 552 21.74 3.15 -22.35
N ASN A 553 21.48 4.46 -22.49
CA ASN A 553 20.18 4.95 -22.96
C ASN A 553 20.02 5.06 -24.49
N ARG A 554 20.88 4.39 -25.28
CA ARG A 554 20.60 4.13 -26.71
C ARG A 554 19.93 2.77 -26.95
N ARG A 555 19.94 1.85 -25.98
CA ARG A 555 19.23 0.55 -26.06
C ARG A 555 17.88 0.53 -25.33
N ALA A 556 17.65 1.40 -24.35
CA ALA A 556 16.42 1.40 -23.53
C ALA A 556 15.18 2.06 -24.18
N LYS A 557 15.34 2.79 -25.29
CA LYS A 557 14.21 3.48 -25.96
C LYS A 557 13.36 2.57 -26.87
N SER A 558 13.60 1.26 -26.90
CA SER A 558 12.84 0.29 -27.72
C SER A 558 11.97 -0.69 -26.95
N ARG A 559 12.17 -0.85 -25.62
CA ARG A 559 11.39 -1.79 -24.79
C ARG A 559 10.10 -1.14 -24.28
N LEU A 560 8.98 -1.88 -24.35
CA LEU A 560 7.71 -1.49 -23.75
C LEU A 560 7.79 -1.74 -22.25
N ASP A 561 8.13 -0.70 -21.50
CA ASP A 561 8.35 -0.75 -20.06
C ASP A 561 7.16 -0.17 -19.29
N GLU A 562 6.53 0.88 -19.81
CA GLU A 562 5.40 1.56 -19.16
C GLU A 562 4.23 1.76 -20.14
N ILE A 563 3.00 1.62 -19.65
CA ILE A 563 1.76 1.88 -20.40
C ILE A 563 1.14 3.15 -19.85
N GLN A 564 0.93 4.15 -20.72
CA GLN A 564 0.25 5.39 -20.34
C GLN A 564 -1.26 5.25 -20.55
N ILE A 565 -2.04 5.48 -19.49
CA ILE A 565 -3.51 5.36 -19.51
C ILE A 565 -4.12 6.68 -19.06
N VAL A 566 -5.13 7.15 -19.78
CA VAL A 566 -5.92 8.34 -19.42
C VAL A 566 -7.24 7.89 -18.83
N GLU A 567 -7.47 8.20 -17.55
CA GLU A 567 -8.73 7.85 -16.91
C GLU A 567 -9.79 8.93 -17.13
N ILE A 568 -10.97 8.52 -17.60
CA ILE A 568 -12.11 9.39 -17.87
C ILE A 568 -13.23 9.11 -16.86
N ASN A 569 -13.72 10.18 -16.23
CA ASN A 569 -14.82 10.20 -15.28
C ASN A 569 -15.76 11.38 -15.59
N ARG A 570 -16.86 11.50 -14.85
CA ARG A 570 -17.88 12.55 -15.03
C ARG A 570 -17.30 13.97 -14.98
N ASN A 571 -16.25 14.21 -14.20
CA ASN A 571 -15.71 15.54 -13.96
C ASN A 571 -14.77 16.01 -15.08
N ASN A 572 -14.04 15.07 -15.71
CA ASN A 572 -13.02 15.38 -16.72
C ASN A 572 -13.44 15.05 -18.16
N ILE A 573 -14.53 14.28 -18.36
CA ILE A 573 -14.96 13.83 -19.69
C ILE A 573 -15.13 14.99 -20.68
N ASN A 574 -15.64 16.15 -20.25
CA ASN A 574 -15.82 17.32 -21.12
C ASN A 574 -14.50 17.92 -21.61
N GLN A 575 -13.43 17.82 -20.83
CA GLN A 575 -12.11 18.36 -21.16
C GLN A 575 -11.31 17.42 -22.07
N ILE A 576 -11.53 16.11 -21.93
CA ILE A 576 -10.77 15.06 -22.65
C ILE A 576 -11.50 14.63 -23.94
N TRP A 577 -12.80 14.91 -24.06
CA TRP A 577 -13.65 14.43 -25.16
C TRP A 577 -13.14 14.75 -26.56
N SER A 578 -12.65 15.98 -26.77
CA SER A 578 -12.13 16.41 -28.08
C SER A 578 -10.96 15.54 -28.51
N GLN A 579 -9.99 15.35 -27.62
CA GLN A 579 -8.82 14.52 -27.91
C GLN A 579 -9.19 13.05 -28.11
N LEU A 580 -10.09 12.48 -27.30
CA LEU A 580 -10.57 11.11 -27.50
C LEU A 580 -11.17 10.94 -28.91
N THR A 581 -11.98 11.91 -29.34
CA THR A 581 -12.63 11.90 -30.66
C THR A 581 -11.62 12.08 -31.79
N ASP A 582 -10.63 12.95 -31.63
CA ASP A 582 -9.59 13.19 -32.63
C ASP A 582 -8.63 12.01 -32.77
N SER A 583 -8.29 11.37 -31.65
CA SER A 583 -7.52 10.13 -31.64
C SER A 583 -8.28 8.99 -32.29
N LEU A 584 -9.59 8.89 -32.07
CA LEU A 584 -10.45 7.88 -32.69
C LEU A 584 -10.54 8.07 -34.22
N LYS A 585 -10.66 9.32 -34.68
CA LYS A 585 -10.65 9.64 -36.13
C LYS A 585 -9.33 9.23 -36.79
N ASN A 586 -8.21 9.38 -36.07
CA ASN A 586 -6.86 9.11 -36.58
C ASN A 586 -6.36 7.68 -36.32
N ALA A 587 -7.15 6.82 -35.67
CA ALA A 587 -6.75 5.47 -35.36
C ALA A 587 -6.85 4.55 -36.59
N ASP A 588 -5.85 3.69 -36.74
CA ASP A 588 -5.81 2.62 -37.75
C ASP A 588 -6.29 1.28 -37.16
N PHE A 589 -6.10 1.08 -35.85
CA PHE A 589 -6.62 -0.07 -35.11
C PHE A 589 -7.24 0.39 -33.79
N ILE A 590 -8.36 -0.22 -33.43
CA ILE A 590 -9.11 0.09 -32.22
C ILE A 590 -9.22 -1.19 -31.41
N ALA A 591 -8.83 -1.17 -30.14
CA ALA A 591 -9.05 -2.28 -29.23
C ALA A 591 -9.99 -1.85 -28.10
N VAL A 592 -10.91 -2.74 -27.72
CA VAL A 592 -11.90 -2.49 -26.67
C VAL A 592 -11.95 -3.68 -25.74
N ASP A 593 -12.12 -3.40 -24.46
CA ASP A 593 -12.32 -4.41 -23.41
C ASP A 593 -13.22 -3.80 -22.31
N LEU A 594 -13.91 -4.63 -21.54
CA LEU A 594 -14.94 -4.21 -20.59
C LEU A 594 -14.78 -4.86 -19.22
N GLU A 595 -14.93 -4.06 -18.15
CA GLU A 595 -15.19 -4.61 -16.82
C GLU A 595 -16.70 -4.71 -16.58
N LEU A 596 -17.18 -5.91 -16.24
CA LEU A 596 -18.59 -6.22 -16.13
C LEU A 596 -19.00 -6.49 -14.67
N SER A 597 -20.26 -6.19 -14.32
CA SER A 597 -20.81 -6.54 -12.99
C SER A 597 -21.04 -8.03 -12.76
N GLY A 598 -20.79 -8.86 -13.78
CA GLY A 598 -20.88 -10.31 -13.75
C GLY A 598 -20.98 -10.88 -15.16
N LEU A 599 -20.85 -12.20 -15.28
CA LEU A 599 -20.92 -12.92 -16.56
C LEU A 599 -22.16 -13.80 -16.70
N GLY A 600 -22.86 -14.09 -15.60
CA GLY A 600 -24.04 -14.96 -15.61
C GLY A 600 -23.70 -16.45 -15.62
N VAL A 601 -24.75 -17.28 -15.54
CA VAL A 601 -24.62 -18.74 -15.45
C VAL A 601 -24.66 -19.35 -16.84
N GLY A 602 -23.81 -20.35 -17.09
CA GLY A 602 -23.90 -21.16 -18.32
C GLY A 602 -23.32 -20.50 -19.58
N ILE A 603 -22.36 -19.57 -19.44
CA ILE A 603 -21.66 -18.92 -20.56
C ILE A 603 -20.89 -19.89 -21.48
N HIS A 604 -20.63 -21.11 -21.02
CA HIS A 604 -19.94 -22.16 -21.77
C HIS A 604 -20.88 -23.26 -22.28
N ALA A 605 -22.18 -23.00 -22.39
CA ALA A 605 -23.15 -23.97 -22.93
C ALA A 605 -22.70 -24.55 -24.28
N LYS A 606 -22.88 -25.87 -24.48
CA LYS A 606 -22.46 -26.56 -25.72
C LYS A 606 -23.27 -26.13 -26.94
N ASN A 607 -24.57 -25.89 -26.76
CA ASN A 607 -25.45 -25.36 -27.79
C ASN A 607 -25.24 -23.83 -27.91
N ILE A 608 -25.09 -23.31 -29.14
CA ILE A 608 -24.73 -21.90 -29.36
C ILE A 608 -25.91 -20.96 -29.16
N GLU A 609 -27.12 -21.40 -29.53
CA GLU A 609 -28.37 -20.67 -29.30
C GLU A 609 -28.62 -20.53 -27.80
N GLN A 610 -28.41 -21.60 -27.02
CA GLN A 610 -28.53 -21.54 -25.56
C GLN A 610 -27.43 -20.68 -24.93
N ARG A 611 -26.20 -20.75 -25.45
CA ARG A 611 -25.09 -19.88 -25.02
C ARG A 611 -25.44 -18.41 -25.24
N TYR A 612 -25.97 -18.06 -26.42
CA TYR A 612 -26.42 -16.71 -26.72
C TYR A 612 -27.56 -16.28 -25.79
N LYS A 613 -28.57 -17.13 -25.54
CA LYS A 613 -29.66 -16.83 -24.58
C LYS A 613 -29.11 -16.48 -23.19
N ASN A 614 -28.16 -17.26 -22.68
CA ASN A 614 -27.54 -17.03 -21.37
C ASN A 614 -26.75 -15.72 -21.34
N ILE A 615 -25.94 -15.43 -22.37
CA ILE A 615 -25.15 -14.18 -22.44
C ILE A 615 -26.07 -12.97 -22.63
N ARG A 616 -27.15 -13.11 -23.41
CA ARG A 616 -28.18 -12.07 -23.59
C ARG A 616 -28.85 -11.74 -22.26
N GLU A 617 -29.27 -12.74 -21.50
CA GLU A 617 -29.85 -12.54 -20.17
C GLU A 617 -28.83 -11.85 -19.23
N ALA A 618 -27.56 -12.25 -19.30
CA ALA A 618 -26.49 -11.60 -18.56
C ALA A 618 -26.34 -10.11 -18.93
N ALA A 619 -26.25 -9.79 -20.22
CA ALA A 619 -26.12 -8.41 -20.71
C ALA A 619 -27.32 -7.52 -20.38
N ILE A 620 -28.53 -8.07 -20.33
CA ILE A 620 -29.75 -7.34 -19.96
C ILE A 620 -29.77 -6.97 -18.46
N SER A 621 -29.34 -7.91 -17.62
CA SER A 621 -29.47 -7.79 -16.17
C SER A 621 -28.25 -7.16 -15.48
N ARG A 622 -27.06 -7.23 -16.10
CA ARG A 622 -25.78 -6.74 -15.55
C ARG A 622 -25.38 -5.43 -16.22
N SER A 623 -24.31 -4.81 -15.77
CA SER A 623 -23.84 -3.51 -16.29
C SER A 623 -22.36 -3.51 -16.63
N VAL A 624 -21.97 -2.54 -17.45
CA VAL A 624 -20.58 -2.22 -17.78
C VAL A 624 -20.09 -1.20 -16.75
N LEU A 625 -19.12 -1.61 -15.93
CA LEU A 625 -18.54 -0.80 -14.84
C LEU A 625 -17.37 0.06 -15.34
N SER A 626 -16.62 -0.44 -16.32
CA SER A 626 -15.54 0.30 -16.98
C SER A 626 -15.49 -0.06 -18.46
N PHE A 627 -15.29 0.96 -19.30
CA PHE A 627 -15.13 0.82 -20.75
C PHE A 627 -13.71 1.20 -21.13
N GLY A 628 -12.93 0.22 -21.58
CA GLY A 628 -11.56 0.38 -22.01
C GLY A 628 -11.47 0.58 -23.52
N ILE A 629 -10.65 1.54 -23.95
CA ILE A 629 -10.36 1.74 -25.37
C ILE A 629 -8.89 2.07 -25.58
N ALA A 630 -8.23 1.32 -26.45
CA ALA A 630 -6.87 1.59 -26.90
C ALA A 630 -6.86 1.85 -28.40
N LEU A 631 -6.33 3.01 -28.77
CA LEU A 631 -6.29 3.51 -30.14
C LEU A 631 -4.86 3.46 -30.64
N PHE A 632 -4.62 2.76 -31.74
CA PHE A 632 -3.30 2.62 -32.35
C PHE A 632 -3.29 3.28 -33.72
N LYS A 633 -2.30 4.15 -33.94
CA LYS A 633 -2.02 4.78 -35.23
C LYS A 633 -0.64 4.32 -35.71
N LYS A 634 -0.59 3.76 -36.91
CA LYS A 634 0.63 3.34 -37.59
C LYS A 634 1.36 4.58 -38.10
N SER A 635 2.57 4.83 -37.60
CA SER A 635 3.35 6.02 -37.95
C SER A 635 4.28 5.76 -39.14
N LYS A 636 5.14 4.74 -39.04
CA LYS A 636 6.13 4.41 -40.08
C LYS A 636 6.55 2.95 -40.02
N VAL A 637 6.75 2.33 -41.18
CA VAL A 637 7.44 1.04 -41.30
C VAL A 637 8.87 1.33 -41.74
N ASP A 638 9.85 0.92 -40.94
CA ASP A 638 11.27 0.99 -41.29
C ASP A 638 11.68 -0.38 -41.83
N GLU A 639 11.72 -0.50 -43.17
CA GLU A 639 12.05 -1.74 -43.86
C GLU A 639 13.48 -2.21 -43.57
N LYS A 640 14.43 -1.27 -43.42
CA LYS A 640 15.84 -1.59 -43.13
C LYS A 640 16.00 -2.21 -41.75
N LYS A 641 15.23 -1.72 -40.78
CA LYS A 641 15.24 -2.24 -39.39
C LYS A 641 14.16 -3.29 -39.12
N ARG A 642 13.38 -3.69 -40.14
CA ARG A 642 12.22 -4.59 -40.01
C ARG A 642 11.30 -4.18 -38.85
N LYS A 643 11.01 -2.89 -38.75
CA LYS A 643 10.39 -2.30 -37.56
C LYS A 643 9.07 -1.64 -37.92
N ILE A 644 8.01 -1.96 -37.17
CA ILE A 644 6.71 -1.27 -37.27
C ILE A 644 6.59 -0.30 -36.09
N LYS A 645 6.54 1.00 -36.39
CA LYS A 645 6.36 2.05 -35.38
C LYS A 645 4.89 2.44 -35.28
N LEU A 646 4.30 2.28 -34.09
CA LEU A 646 2.93 2.66 -33.79
C LEU A 646 2.90 3.69 -32.65
N THR A 647 1.95 4.63 -32.73
CA THR A 647 1.59 5.51 -31.63
C THR A 647 0.31 5.04 -30.97
N SER A 648 0.28 4.93 -29.65
CA SER A 648 -0.89 4.45 -28.90
C SER A 648 -1.43 5.51 -27.93
N GLN A 649 -2.76 5.59 -27.82
CA GLN A 649 -3.46 6.31 -26.77
C GLN A 649 -4.49 5.39 -26.11
N VAL A 650 -4.41 5.27 -24.78
CA VAL A 650 -5.24 4.35 -24.00
C VAL A 650 -6.14 5.16 -23.08
N PHE A 651 -7.43 4.86 -23.09
CA PHE A 651 -8.42 5.50 -22.24
C PHE A 651 -9.18 4.46 -21.42
N ASN A 652 -9.40 4.76 -20.15
CA ASN A 652 -10.23 3.96 -19.25
C ASN A 652 -11.41 4.81 -18.79
N ILE A 653 -12.62 4.50 -19.24
CA ILE A 653 -13.82 5.28 -18.93
C ILE A 653 -14.60 4.57 -17.83
N LEU A 654 -14.71 5.18 -16.65
CA LEU A 654 -15.54 4.65 -15.57
C LEU A 654 -17.01 4.92 -15.88
N THR A 655 -17.84 3.87 -16.00
CA THR A 655 -19.22 3.96 -16.46
C THR A 655 -20.21 3.48 -15.40
N LEU A 656 -21.23 4.28 -15.12
CA LEU A 656 -22.27 3.94 -14.15
C LEU A 656 -23.62 3.81 -14.84
N CYS A 657 -24.20 2.60 -14.84
CA CYS A 657 -25.51 2.38 -15.43
C CYS A 657 -26.59 3.14 -14.64
N GLY A 658 -27.48 3.83 -15.36
CA GLY A 658 -28.58 4.59 -14.76
C GLY A 658 -29.82 3.74 -14.43
N LYS A 659 -29.89 2.50 -14.91
CA LYS A 659 -30.96 1.54 -14.55
C LYS A 659 -30.50 0.63 -13.40
N PRO A 660 -31.42 0.08 -12.58
CA PRO A 660 -31.08 -0.98 -11.64
C PRO A 660 -30.46 -2.18 -12.38
N PHE A 661 -29.39 -2.74 -11.83
CA PHE A 661 -28.68 -3.90 -12.40
C PHE A 661 -28.20 -4.84 -11.29
N VAL A 662 -27.87 -6.07 -11.67
CA VAL A 662 -27.37 -7.11 -10.78
C VAL A 662 -25.84 -7.08 -10.74
N MET A 663 -25.29 -7.18 -9.52
CA MET A 663 -23.86 -7.42 -9.26
C MET A 663 -23.69 -8.85 -8.76
N GLU A 664 -22.82 -9.62 -9.40
CA GLU A 664 -22.44 -10.95 -8.91
C GLU A 664 -21.38 -10.84 -7.81
N PRO A 665 -21.50 -11.57 -6.69
CA PRO A 665 -20.49 -11.58 -5.65
C PRO A 665 -19.09 -11.97 -6.17
N ASP A 666 -19.03 -12.96 -7.06
CA ASP A 666 -17.78 -13.44 -7.65
C ASP A 666 -17.08 -12.36 -8.48
N ALA A 667 -17.84 -11.57 -9.24
CA ALA A 667 -17.31 -10.46 -10.04
C ALA A 667 -16.87 -9.30 -9.15
N LEU A 668 -17.63 -9.00 -8.09
CA LEU A 668 -17.29 -7.98 -7.10
C LEU A 668 -15.98 -8.33 -6.37
N GLU A 669 -15.85 -9.57 -5.90
CA GLU A 669 -14.64 -10.07 -5.22
C GLU A 669 -13.44 -10.06 -6.16
N PHE A 670 -13.62 -10.52 -7.41
CA PHE A 670 -12.58 -10.52 -8.43
C PHE A 670 -12.06 -9.10 -8.69
N LEU A 671 -12.95 -8.17 -9.05
CA LEU A 671 -12.58 -6.78 -9.32
C LEU A 671 -11.96 -6.10 -8.09
N ALA A 672 -12.46 -6.37 -6.88
CA ALA A 672 -11.89 -5.85 -5.64
C ALA A 672 -10.47 -6.38 -5.36
N LYS A 673 -10.23 -7.68 -5.58
CA LYS A 673 -8.90 -8.31 -5.45
C LYS A 673 -7.90 -7.68 -6.43
N HIS A 674 -8.38 -7.28 -7.60
CA HIS A 674 -7.59 -6.60 -8.62
C HIS A 674 -7.74 -5.07 -8.58
N SER A 675 -7.86 -4.51 -7.37
CA SER A 675 -7.77 -3.07 -7.07
C SER A 675 -8.75 -2.16 -7.82
N PHE A 676 -9.92 -2.66 -8.22
CA PHE A 676 -10.98 -1.85 -8.82
C PHE A 676 -11.64 -0.95 -7.76
N ASP A 677 -11.67 0.37 -7.99
CA ASP A 677 -12.22 1.33 -7.03
C ASP A 677 -13.73 1.57 -7.24
N PHE A 678 -14.54 0.78 -6.53
CA PHE A 678 -16.00 0.91 -6.52
C PHE A 678 -16.48 2.25 -5.94
N ASN A 679 -15.76 2.84 -4.97
CA ASN A 679 -16.15 4.14 -4.40
C ASN A 679 -16.01 5.25 -5.44
N ARG A 680 -14.96 5.19 -6.25
CA ARG A 680 -14.72 6.12 -7.35
C ARG A 680 -15.72 5.95 -8.48
N LEU A 681 -16.07 4.70 -8.82
CA LEU A 681 -17.14 4.40 -9.76
C LEU A 681 -18.47 5.04 -9.34
N ILE A 682 -18.88 4.84 -8.09
CA ILE A 682 -20.16 5.33 -7.57
C ILE A 682 -20.19 6.86 -7.49
N SER A 683 -19.08 7.48 -7.04
CA SER A 683 -19.01 8.93 -6.83
C SER A 683 -18.82 9.73 -8.14
N SER A 684 -18.10 9.18 -9.11
CA SER A 684 -17.63 9.93 -10.29
C SER A 684 -17.83 9.24 -11.64
N GLY A 685 -18.46 8.06 -11.69
CA GLY A 685 -18.74 7.34 -12.93
C GLY A 685 -19.59 8.14 -13.92
N VAL A 686 -19.25 8.02 -15.20
CA VAL A 686 -20.00 8.59 -16.33
C VAL A 686 -21.32 7.84 -16.44
N ARG A 687 -22.43 8.53 -16.17
CA ARG A 687 -23.75 7.89 -16.27
C ARG A 687 -24.12 7.61 -17.71
N TYR A 688 -24.67 6.43 -17.96
CA TYR A 688 -25.25 6.05 -19.25
C TYR A 688 -26.59 5.33 -19.04
N MET A 689 -27.43 5.35 -20.08
CA MET A 689 -28.71 4.64 -20.09
C MET A 689 -28.70 3.60 -21.22
N PRO A 690 -28.96 2.31 -20.94
CA PRO A 690 -29.00 1.27 -21.96
C PRO A 690 -30.02 1.59 -23.06
N HIS A 691 -29.61 1.45 -24.32
CA HIS A 691 -30.42 1.65 -25.55
C HIS A 691 -31.01 3.04 -25.76
N THR A 692 -30.61 4.06 -24.99
CA THR A 692 -31.18 5.41 -25.09
C THR A 692 -31.15 5.93 -26.52
N THR A 693 -32.22 6.64 -26.93
CA THR A 693 -32.29 7.37 -28.20
C THR A 693 -31.62 8.75 -28.11
N ASP A 694 -31.23 9.17 -26.91
CA ASP A 694 -30.62 10.47 -26.65
C ASP A 694 -29.19 10.55 -27.18
N GLU A 695 -28.99 11.33 -28.25
CA GLU A 695 -27.70 11.59 -28.87
C GLU A 695 -26.75 12.41 -27.97
N THR A 696 -27.27 13.08 -26.93
CA THR A 696 -26.42 13.80 -25.96
C THR A 696 -25.64 12.85 -25.04
N CYS A 697 -26.01 11.56 -25.02
CA CYS A 697 -25.29 10.54 -24.27
C CYS A 697 -23.91 10.27 -24.91
N LYS A 698 -22.86 10.81 -24.27
CA LYS A 698 -21.47 10.67 -24.73
C LYS A 698 -21.07 9.22 -25.01
N MET A 699 -21.38 8.26 -24.14
CA MET A 699 -21.00 6.87 -24.35
C MET A 699 -21.62 6.25 -25.62
N ARG A 700 -22.87 6.60 -25.92
CA ARG A 700 -23.53 6.18 -27.17
C ARG A 700 -22.85 6.81 -28.37
N SER A 701 -22.58 8.12 -28.31
CA SER A 701 -21.85 8.84 -29.36
C SER A 701 -20.45 8.25 -29.60
N LEU A 702 -19.75 7.81 -28.54
CA LEU A 702 -18.46 7.11 -28.65
C LEU A 702 -18.60 5.80 -29.43
N VAL A 703 -19.51 4.92 -29.02
CA VAL A 703 -19.69 3.62 -29.67
C VAL A 703 -20.19 3.77 -31.11
N HIS A 704 -21.09 4.73 -31.36
CA HIS A 704 -21.50 5.07 -32.72
C HIS A 704 -20.30 5.53 -33.56
N SER A 705 -19.39 6.33 -32.99
CA SER A 705 -18.16 6.78 -33.67
C SER A 705 -17.18 5.63 -33.92
N ILE A 706 -17.06 4.68 -32.99
CA ILE A 706 -16.26 3.45 -33.17
C ILE A 706 -16.82 2.64 -34.34
N PHE A 707 -18.13 2.39 -34.38
CA PHE A 707 -18.75 1.65 -35.48
C PHE A 707 -18.76 2.42 -36.81
N SER A 708 -18.75 3.75 -36.78
CA SER A 708 -18.70 4.58 -38.00
C SER A 708 -17.31 4.63 -38.64
N LYS A 709 -16.24 4.33 -37.90
CA LYS A 709 -14.86 4.35 -38.39
C LYS A 709 -14.54 3.04 -39.10
N SER A 710 -13.92 3.11 -40.27
CA SER A 710 -13.41 1.93 -41.01
C SER A 710 -12.03 1.51 -40.49
N ALA A 711 -11.97 0.97 -39.27
CA ALA A 711 -10.74 0.45 -38.65
C ALA A 711 -11.01 -0.91 -37.98
N PRO A 712 -10.09 -1.90 -38.03
CA PRO A 712 -10.30 -3.18 -37.36
C PRO A 712 -10.52 -3.03 -35.85
N LEU A 713 -11.54 -3.72 -35.34
CA LEU A 713 -11.88 -3.78 -33.92
C LEU A 713 -11.25 -5.03 -33.28
N CYS A 714 -10.23 -4.83 -32.47
CA CYS A 714 -9.51 -5.86 -31.73
C CYS A 714 -10.21 -6.16 -30.39
N LEU A 715 -10.49 -7.44 -30.13
CA LEU A 715 -11.12 -7.93 -28.90
C LEU A 715 -10.38 -9.16 -28.33
N HIS A 716 -10.71 -9.56 -27.10
CA HIS A 716 -10.21 -10.79 -26.50
C HIS A 716 -11.38 -11.63 -25.98
N ASN A 717 -11.64 -12.79 -26.59
CA ASN A 717 -12.86 -13.55 -26.31
C ASN A 717 -14.14 -12.69 -26.51
N GLY A 718 -14.11 -11.89 -27.58
CA GLY A 718 -14.94 -10.71 -27.82
C GLY A 718 -16.42 -10.97 -28.06
N PHE A 719 -16.88 -12.22 -28.06
CA PHE A 719 -18.32 -12.51 -28.20
C PHE A 719 -19.13 -11.89 -27.06
N ILE A 720 -18.59 -11.94 -25.84
CA ILE A 720 -19.24 -11.35 -24.66
C ILE A 720 -19.23 -9.82 -24.79
N ASP A 721 -18.08 -9.23 -25.10
CA ASP A 721 -17.94 -7.77 -25.23
C ASP A 721 -18.86 -7.21 -26.32
N VAL A 722 -18.93 -7.85 -27.49
CA VAL A 722 -19.83 -7.43 -28.57
C VAL A 722 -21.29 -7.43 -28.10
N VAL A 723 -21.74 -8.48 -27.39
CA VAL A 723 -23.13 -8.55 -26.89
C VAL A 723 -23.42 -7.46 -25.86
N PHE A 724 -22.49 -7.19 -24.94
CA PHE A 724 -22.63 -6.12 -23.94
C PHE A 724 -22.57 -4.72 -24.57
N ILE A 725 -21.65 -4.46 -25.50
CA ILE A 725 -21.56 -3.19 -26.24
C ILE A 725 -22.85 -2.96 -27.02
N TYR A 726 -23.33 -4.00 -27.70
CA TYR A 726 -24.56 -3.95 -28.48
C TYR A 726 -25.74 -3.52 -27.60
N HIS A 727 -25.98 -4.24 -26.50
CA HIS A 727 -27.07 -3.95 -25.56
C HIS A 727 -26.93 -2.55 -24.92
N HIS A 728 -25.80 -2.27 -24.28
CA HIS A 728 -25.70 -1.07 -23.44
C HIS A 728 -25.58 0.23 -24.23
N PHE A 729 -24.93 0.21 -25.39
CA PHE A 729 -24.57 1.45 -26.09
C PHE A 729 -25.15 1.57 -27.50
N TYR A 730 -25.61 0.48 -28.12
CA TYR A 730 -26.05 0.50 -29.51
C TYR A 730 -27.55 0.26 -29.70
N SER A 731 -28.09 -0.94 -29.44
CA SER A 731 -29.48 -1.35 -29.73
C SER A 731 -29.94 -2.53 -28.86
N PRO A 732 -31.25 -2.69 -28.58
CA PRO A 732 -31.74 -3.86 -27.82
C PRO A 732 -31.36 -5.18 -28.48
N LEU A 733 -30.96 -6.15 -27.67
CA LEU A 733 -30.51 -7.45 -28.18
C LEU A 733 -31.67 -8.26 -28.77
N PRO A 734 -31.52 -8.78 -30.02
CA PRO A 734 -32.46 -9.71 -30.64
C PRO A 734 -32.78 -10.94 -29.79
N GLU A 735 -33.98 -11.49 -29.94
CA GLU A 735 -34.38 -12.73 -29.24
C GLU A 735 -33.70 -13.96 -29.86
N SER A 736 -33.59 -13.99 -31.19
CA SER A 736 -32.95 -15.07 -31.93
C SER A 736 -31.46 -14.82 -32.10
N PHE A 737 -30.66 -15.88 -31.94
CA PHE A 737 -29.23 -15.85 -32.25
C PHE A 737 -28.97 -15.52 -33.73
N GLN A 738 -29.85 -15.97 -34.63
CA GLN A 738 -29.72 -15.71 -36.07
C GLN A 738 -29.89 -14.22 -36.39
N GLU A 739 -30.88 -13.57 -35.78
CA GLU A 739 -31.11 -12.13 -35.96
C GLU A 739 -29.94 -11.30 -35.41
N PHE A 740 -29.37 -11.71 -34.27
CA PHE A 740 -28.14 -11.12 -33.75
C PHE A 740 -26.96 -11.30 -34.72
N CYS A 741 -26.74 -12.51 -35.24
CA CYS A 741 -25.69 -12.76 -36.23
C CYS A 741 -25.87 -11.93 -37.50
N ASN A 742 -27.09 -11.76 -37.98
CA ASN A 742 -27.40 -10.91 -39.13
C ASN A 742 -27.05 -9.43 -38.82
N SER A 743 -27.47 -8.93 -37.66
CA SER A 743 -27.20 -7.56 -37.21
C SER A 743 -25.69 -7.31 -37.01
N ALA A 744 -24.98 -8.28 -36.43
CA ALA A 744 -23.54 -8.24 -36.25
C ALA A 744 -22.78 -8.32 -37.58
N ALA A 745 -23.24 -9.14 -38.54
CA ALA A 745 -22.65 -9.20 -39.87
C ALA A 745 -22.85 -7.91 -40.69
N GLU A 746 -23.88 -7.12 -40.38
CA GLU A 746 -24.05 -5.77 -40.94
C GLU A 746 -23.10 -4.76 -40.31
N LEU A 747 -22.91 -4.83 -38.99
CA LEU A 747 -21.95 -3.98 -38.30
C LEU A 747 -20.52 -4.30 -38.72
N PHE A 748 -20.14 -5.57 -38.78
CA PHE A 748 -18.76 -6.02 -39.01
C PHE A 748 -18.56 -6.50 -40.45
N THR A 749 -18.46 -5.54 -41.37
CA THR A 749 -18.19 -5.80 -42.80
C THR A 749 -16.69 -6.07 -43.04
N ALA A 750 -16.31 -6.39 -44.28
CA ALA A 750 -14.90 -6.53 -44.65
C ALA A 750 -14.09 -5.24 -44.39
N ASP A 751 -14.73 -4.07 -44.53
CA ASP A 751 -14.13 -2.75 -44.29
C ASP A 751 -14.05 -2.37 -42.80
N PHE A 752 -14.80 -3.06 -41.94
CA PHE A 752 -14.79 -2.89 -40.48
C PHE A 752 -14.76 -4.27 -39.79
N PRO A 753 -13.63 -4.99 -39.88
CA PRO A 753 -13.58 -6.35 -39.38
C PRO A 753 -13.33 -6.40 -37.87
N VAL A 754 -13.80 -7.45 -37.23
CA VAL A 754 -13.43 -7.81 -35.85
C VAL A 754 -12.27 -8.79 -35.87
N VAL A 755 -11.30 -8.61 -34.98
CA VAL A 755 -10.15 -9.50 -34.83
C VAL A 755 -10.01 -9.88 -33.37
N ASP A 756 -9.92 -11.18 -33.09
CA ASP A 756 -9.86 -11.67 -31.72
C ASP A 756 -8.49 -12.24 -31.36
N SER A 757 -7.86 -11.66 -30.35
CA SER A 757 -6.52 -12.05 -29.88
C SER A 757 -6.45 -13.49 -29.35
N LYS A 758 -7.52 -14.01 -28.76
CA LYS A 758 -7.63 -15.39 -28.27
C LYS A 758 -7.77 -16.36 -29.42
N TYR A 759 -8.55 -16.02 -30.44
CA TYR A 759 -8.62 -16.82 -31.68
C TYR A 759 -7.24 -16.92 -32.35
N LEU A 760 -6.51 -15.80 -32.47
CA LEU A 760 -5.16 -15.80 -33.02
C LEU A 760 -4.20 -16.66 -32.20
N ALA A 761 -4.29 -16.58 -30.86
CA ALA A 761 -3.46 -17.36 -29.95
C ALA A 761 -3.68 -18.87 -30.10
N GLU A 762 -4.94 -19.31 -30.24
CA GLU A 762 -5.30 -20.73 -30.32
C GLU A 762 -5.10 -21.31 -31.73
N SER A 763 -5.55 -20.59 -32.77
CA SER A 763 -5.61 -21.13 -34.13
C SER A 763 -4.35 -20.87 -34.96
N LYS A 764 -3.76 -19.68 -34.84
CA LYS A 764 -2.66 -19.21 -35.69
C LYS A 764 -1.31 -19.45 -35.04
N THR A 765 -1.10 -18.96 -33.83
CA THR A 765 0.20 -19.07 -33.13
C THR A 765 0.31 -20.32 -32.25
N ARG A 766 -0.81 -21.00 -31.96
CA ARG A 766 -0.89 -22.25 -31.18
C ARG A 766 -0.16 -22.14 -29.84
N MET A 767 -0.48 -21.09 -29.09
CA MET A 767 0.02 -20.87 -27.74
C MET A 767 -0.49 -21.94 -26.76
N THR A 768 0.23 -22.17 -25.65
CA THR A 768 -0.13 -23.20 -24.65
C THR A 768 -1.32 -22.78 -23.79
N ALA A 769 -1.47 -21.48 -23.56
CA ALA A 769 -2.59 -20.85 -22.89
C ALA A 769 -3.10 -19.65 -23.71
N SER A 770 -4.33 -19.22 -23.45
CA SER A 770 -5.02 -18.23 -24.27
C SER A 770 -5.76 -17.15 -23.46
N PHE A 771 -5.46 -17.01 -22.16
CA PHE A 771 -5.94 -15.88 -21.35
C PHE A 771 -5.09 -14.64 -21.61
N LEU A 772 -5.71 -13.46 -21.53
CA LEU A 772 -5.15 -12.20 -22.04
C LEU A 772 -3.75 -11.88 -21.52
N GLU A 773 -3.53 -11.95 -20.20
CA GLU A 773 -2.24 -11.64 -19.58
C GLU A 773 -1.12 -12.54 -20.12
N TYR A 774 -1.36 -13.85 -20.25
CA TYR A 774 -0.38 -14.77 -20.85
C TYR A 774 -0.08 -14.42 -22.30
N VAL A 775 -1.10 -14.15 -23.12
CA VAL A 775 -0.92 -13.82 -24.54
C VAL A 775 -0.12 -12.54 -24.69
N PHE A 776 -0.44 -11.50 -23.91
CA PHE A 776 0.28 -10.23 -23.90
C PHE A 776 1.74 -10.40 -23.47
N ARG A 777 2.00 -11.04 -22.32
CA ARG A 777 3.37 -11.23 -21.79
C ARG A 777 4.24 -12.06 -22.73
N LYS A 778 3.67 -13.10 -23.34
CA LYS A 778 4.36 -13.88 -24.38
C LYS A 778 4.69 -13.02 -25.59
N CYS A 779 3.73 -12.26 -26.12
CA CYS A 779 3.97 -11.34 -27.24
C CYS A 779 5.01 -10.26 -26.90
N GLN A 780 5.00 -9.72 -25.68
CA GLN A 780 5.97 -8.71 -25.22
C GLN A 780 7.39 -9.29 -25.17
N GLY A 781 7.56 -10.48 -24.58
CA GLY A 781 8.83 -11.18 -24.52
C GLY A 781 9.34 -11.61 -25.90
N ASP A 782 8.46 -12.14 -26.75
CA ASP A 782 8.80 -12.53 -28.12
C ASP A 782 9.18 -11.32 -28.97
N ASN A 783 8.57 -10.15 -28.76
CA ASN A 783 8.96 -8.91 -29.44
C ASN A 783 10.42 -8.52 -29.16
N VAL A 784 10.86 -8.63 -27.90
CA VAL A 784 12.27 -8.38 -27.53
C VAL A 784 13.20 -9.44 -28.13
N ARG A 785 12.81 -10.71 -28.10
CA ARG A 785 13.60 -11.80 -28.71
C ARG A 785 13.74 -11.62 -30.22
N GLU A 786 12.68 -11.16 -30.89
CA GLU A 786 12.67 -10.91 -32.32
C GLU A 786 13.46 -9.67 -32.73
N GLU A 787 13.41 -8.60 -31.92
CA GLU A 787 14.31 -7.46 -32.06
C GLU A 787 15.77 -7.91 -31.98
N MET A 788 16.14 -8.74 -30.99
CA MET A 788 17.49 -9.30 -30.86
C MET A 788 17.90 -10.17 -32.05
N GLN A 789 16.95 -10.87 -32.68
CA GLN A 789 17.17 -11.71 -33.85
C GLN A 789 17.06 -10.96 -35.19
N SER A 790 16.93 -9.63 -35.18
CA SER A 790 16.71 -8.82 -36.40
C SER A 790 15.52 -9.29 -37.25
N LYS A 791 14.46 -9.75 -36.60
CA LYS A 791 13.16 -10.11 -37.20
C LYS A 791 12.20 -8.92 -37.14
N VAL A 792 10.99 -9.10 -37.68
CA VAL A 792 9.97 -8.05 -37.66
C VAL A 792 9.47 -7.84 -36.23
N TYR A 793 9.62 -6.63 -35.69
CA TYR A 793 9.18 -6.30 -34.32
C TYR A 793 8.38 -4.98 -34.28
N LEU A 794 7.66 -4.79 -33.19
CA LEU A 794 6.84 -3.61 -32.91
C LEU A 794 7.58 -2.64 -31.98
N GLN A 795 7.44 -1.34 -32.26
CA GLN A 795 7.76 -0.27 -31.31
C GLN A 795 6.52 0.58 -31.08
N ILE A 796 6.13 0.74 -29.81
CA ILE A 796 5.00 1.57 -29.41
C ILE A 796 5.51 2.83 -28.73
N GLU A 797 4.99 3.97 -29.16
CA GLU A 797 5.19 5.26 -28.53
C GLU A 797 3.84 5.78 -28.02
N PHE A 798 3.80 6.29 -26.79
CA PHE A 798 2.58 6.91 -26.26
C PHE A 798 2.56 8.40 -26.61
N ALA A 799 1.39 8.93 -26.97
CA ALA A 799 1.25 10.33 -27.30
C ALA A 799 1.42 11.20 -26.03
N GLU A 800 2.26 12.23 -26.11
CA GLU A 800 2.46 13.12 -24.97
C GLU A 800 1.18 13.90 -24.61
N PRO A 801 0.84 14.03 -23.32
CA PRO A 801 -0.35 14.75 -22.89
C PRO A 801 -0.16 16.27 -23.05
N GLU A 802 -0.83 16.84 -24.05
CA GLU A 802 -0.75 18.26 -24.41
C GLU A 802 -1.35 19.18 -23.34
N THR A 803 -2.48 18.80 -22.74
CA THR A 803 -3.19 19.65 -21.77
C THR A 803 -2.89 19.31 -20.31
N LYS A 804 -2.99 20.30 -19.41
CA LYS A 804 -2.87 20.08 -17.96
C LYS A 804 -3.91 19.10 -17.40
N ALA A 805 -5.12 19.09 -17.98
CA ALA A 805 -6.19 18.17 -17.60
C ALA A 805 -5.79 16.71 -17.91
N LEU A 806 -5.19 16.48 -19.08
CA LEU A 806 -4.68 15.17 -19.48
C LEU A 806 -3.55 14.69 -18.59
N ARG A 807 -2.57 15.56 -18.28
CA ARG A 807 -1.46 15.22 -17.38
C ARG A 807 -1.94 14.80 -15.98
N LYS A 808 -3.04 15.39 -15.52
CA LYS A 808 -3.65 15.04 -14.23
C LYS A 808 -4.45 13.73 -14.30
N ALA A 809 -5.04 13.44 -15.45
CA ALA A 809 -5.83 12.23 -15.70
C ALA A 809 -4.98 11.04 -16.18
N SER A 810 -3.73 11.28 -16.59
CA SER A 810 -2.80 10.27 -17.07
C SER A 810 -2.08 9.58 -15.92
N GLU A 811 -2.07 8.26 -15.95
CA GLU A 811 -1.36 7.37 -15.04
C GLU A 811 -0.39 6.51 -15.86
N LEU A 812 0.79 6.23 -15.31
CA LEU A 812 1.78 5.33 -15.91
C LEU A 812 1.74 4.01 -15.17
N MET A 813 1.55 2.92 -15.91
CA MET A 813 1.53 1.56 -15.38
C MET A 813 2.78 0.80 -15.81
N ASP A 814 3.47 0.21 -14.83
CA ASP A 814 4.70 -0.54 -15.07
C ASP A 814 4.41 -1.93 -15.62
N CYS A 815 4.95 -2.25 -16.79
CA CYS A 815 4.88 -3.54 -17.45
C CYS A 815 6.26 -4.10 -17.83
N ARG A 816 7.33 -3.64 -17.17
CA ARG A 816 8.70 -4.04 -17.46
C ARG A 816 8.91 -5.55 -17.46
N LEU A 817 9.75 -6.00 -18.38
CA LEU A 817 10.32 -7.35 -18.36
C LEU A 817 11.51 -7.38 -17.38
N PRO A 818 11.96 -8.56 -16.92
CA PRO A 818 13.14 -8.67 -16.07
C PRO A 818 14.37 -7.95 -16.65
N GLU A 819 15.21 -7.36 -15.78
CA GLU A 819 16.35 -6.50 -16.18
C GLU A 819 17.29 -7.20 -17.19
N ASP A 820 17.52 -8.50 -17.01
CA ASP A 820 18.36 -9.33 -17.89
C ASP A 820 17.60 -10.15 -18.94
N PHE A 821 16.32 -9.84 -19.23
CA PHE A 821 15.53 -10.60 -20.21
C PHE A 821 16.17 -10.56 -21.62
N PRO A 822 16.29 -11.71 -22.33
CA PRO A 822 15.71 -13.04 -22.05
C PRO A 822 16.59 -13.99 -21.22
N ASN A 823 17.74 -13.54 -20.73
CA ASN A 823 18.76 -14.35 -20.04
C ASN A 823 18.69 -14.21 -18.51
N HIS A 824 17.54 -13.82 -17.95
CA HIS A 824 17.38 -13.61 -16.52
C HIS A 824 17.45 -14.92 -15.73
N LYS A 825 17.89 -14.82 -14.47
CA LYS A 825 17.97 -15.97 -13.57
C LYS A 825 16.56 -16.49 -13.24
N THR A 826 16.41 -17.81 -13.24
CA THR A 826 15.12 -18.50 -13.08
C THR A 826 15.26 -19.65 -12.09
N PRO A 827 14.33 -19.83 -11.13
CA PRO A 827 14.46 -20.85 -10.08
C PRO A 827 14.67 -22.26 -10.62
N THR A 828 15.42 -23.08 -9.89
CA THR A 828 15.72 -24.47 -10.25
C THR A 828 14.53 -25.40 -9.99
N ASP A 829 13.79 -25.17 -8.91
CA ASP A 829 12.60 -25.93 -8.47
C ASP A 829 11.27 -25.44 -9.09
N LEU A 830 11.34 -24.56 -10.09
CA LEU A 830 10.17 -23.95 -10.73
C LEU A 830 9.14 -24.98 -11.24
N GLY A 831 9.60 -26.13 -11.75
CA GLY A 831 8.71 -27.15 -12.31
C GLY A 831 7.85 -27.89 -11.30
N THR A 832 8.27 -27.96 -10.03
CA THR A 832 7.52 -28.62 -8.95
C THR A 832 6.64 -27.63 -8.19
N GLN A 833 7.04 -26.36 -8.12
CA GLN A 833 6.34 -25.32 -7.38
C GLN A 833 5.32 -24.52 -8.20
N LEU A 834 5.31 -24.62 -9.53
CA LEU A 834 4.34 -23.92 -10.39
C LEU A 834 2.98 -24.63 -10.45
N CYS A 835 1.90 -23.88 -10.25
CA CYS A 835 0.54 -24.40 -10.39
C CYS A 835 0.19 -24.65 -11.88
N LYS A 836 0.16 -25.92 -12.31
CA LYS A 836 -0.19 -26.29 -13.70
C LYS A 836 -1.59 -25.84 -14.12
N LYS A 837 -2.57 -25.86 -13.20
CA LYS A 837 -3.94 -25.41 -13.50
C LYS A 837 -3.97 -23.91 -13.82
N PHE A 838 -3.25 -23.12 -13.03
CA PHE A 838 -3.09 -21.69 -13.27
C PHE A 838 -2.31 -21.42 -14.56
N ALA A 839 -1.18 -22.10 -14.78
CA ALA A 839 -0.36 -21.91 -15.98
C ALA A 839 -1.16 -22.10 -17.29
N ASN A 840 -2.11 -23.03 -17.30
CA ASN A 840 -2.92 -23.31 -18.49
C ASN A 840 -4.19 -22.45 -18.61
N HIS A 841 -4.78 -22.01 -17.50
CA HIS A 841 -6.11 -21.41 -17.48
C HIS A 841 -6.19 -20.01 -16.86
N GLY A 842 -5.10 -19.49 -16.29
CA GLY A 842 -5.03 -18.23 -15.55
C GLY A 842 -5.75 -18.24 -14.19
N VAL A 843 -6.43 -19.34 -13.82
CA VAL A 843 -7.23 -19.43 -12.60
C VAL A 843 -7.03 -20.78 -11.92
N CYS A 844 -6.95 -20.76 -10.59
CA CYS A 844 -6.93 -21.96 -9.75
C CYS A 844 -8.04 -21.91 -8.68
N HIS A 845 -8.98 -22.86 -8.72
CA HIS A 845 -10.07 -22.93 -7.72
C HIS A 845 -9.57 -23.17 -6.29
N LEU A 846 -8.42 -23.83 -6.13
CA LEU A 846 -7.82 -24.07 -4.82
C LEU A 846 -7.14 -22.81 -4.27
N GLU A 847 -6.64 -21.93 -5.14
CA GLU A 847 -6.10 -20.63 -4.75
C GLU A 847 -7.23 -19.72 -4.22
N ARG A 848 -8.40 -19.71 -4.89
CA ARG A 848 -9.59 -18.99 -4.41
C ARG A 848 -10.05 -19.41 -3.01
N GLN A 849 -9.75 -20.64 -2.60
CA GLN A 849 -10.08 -21.15 -1.26
C GLN A 849 -8.93 -20.99 -0.25
N GLY A 850 -7.81 -20.36 -0.63
CA GLY A 850 -6.60 -20.26 0.21
C GLY A 850 -5.88 -21.60 0.45
N LYS A 851 -6.15 -22.63 -0.39
CA LYS A 851 -5.65 -24.01 -0.22
C LYS A 851 -4.53 -24.39 -1.20
N CYS A 852 -4.19 -23.54 -2.16
CA CYS A 852 -3.11 -23.81 -3.11
C CYS A 852 -1.81 -23.13 -2.65
N ALA A 853 -0.82 -23.90 -2.24
CA ALA A 853 0.50 -23.41 -1.84
C ALA A 853 1.49 -23.23 -3.02
N LEU A 854 1.04 -23.51 -4.25
CA LEU A 854 1.86 -23.42 -5.46
C LEU A 854 1.92 -21.97 -6.00
N LEU A 855 2.90 -21.67 -6.83
CA LEU A 855 3.11 -20.38 -7.47
C LEU A 855 2.05 -20.12 -8.57
N HIS A 856 1.45 -18.93 -8.55
CA HIS A 856 0.44 -18.46 -9.52
C HIS A 856 0.93 -17.15 -10.16
N ASP A 857 1.97 -17.24 -10.99
CA ASP A 857 2.56 -16.10 -11.69
C ASP A 857 2.84 -16.47 -13.16
N VAL A 858 2.41 -15.58 -14.06
CA VAL A 858 2.42 -15.79 -15.51
C VAL A 858 3.84 -15.74 -16.08
N ASP A 859 4.70 -14.87 -15.58
CA ASP A 859 6.09 -14.76 -16.05
C ASP A 859 6.86 -16.04 -15.72
N TYR A 860 6.65 -16.56 -14.52
CA TYR A 860 7.22 -17.84 -14.12
C TYR A 860 6.67 -19.02 -14.94
N ALA A 861 5.39 -18.99 -15.35
CA ALA A 861 4.85 -19.99 -16.27
C ALA A 861 5.53 -19.93 -17.65
N LEU A 862 5.75 -18.73 -18.19
CA LEU A 862 6.44 -18.51 -19.47
C LEU A 862 7.93 -18.89 -19.42
N ASP A 863 8.59 -18.66 -18.28
CA ASP A 863 9.98 -19.08 -18.03
C ASP A 863 10.11 -20.60 -18.03
N PHE A 864 9.17 -21.29 -17.37
CA PHE A 864 9.11 -22.74 -17.36
C PHE A 864 8.88 -23.32 -18.77
N GLU A 865 7.94 -22.76 -19.54
CA GLU A 865 7.68 -23.14 -20.92
C GLU A 865 8.94 -22.95 -21.80
N SER A 866 9.61 -21.80 -21.68
CA SER A 866 10.82 -21.46 -22.44
C SER A 866 11.96 -22.44 -22.15
N LYS A 867 12.20 -22.79 -20.87
CA LYS A 867 13.20 -23.80 -20.48
C LYS A 867 12.90 -25.15 -21.10
N HIS A 868 11.64 -25.60 -21.04
CA HIS A 868 11.25 -26.92 -21.56
C HIS A 868 11.40 -26.99 -23.09
N SER A 869 11.00 -25.92 -23.79
CA SER A 869 11.17 -25.79 -25.24
C SER A 869 12.66 -25.81 -25.65
N MET A 870 13.52 -25.08 -24.92
CA MET A 870 14.97 -25.08 -25.18
C MET A 870 15.62 -26.45 -24.95
N LYS A 871 15.26 -27.15 -23.87
CA LYS A 871 15.74 -28.52 -23.61
C LYS A 871 15.33 -29.49 -24.72
N ARG A 872 14.06 -29.43 -25.17
CA ARG A 872 13.56 -30.24 -26.28
C ARG A 872 14.31 -29.94 -27.58
N ARG A 873 14.52 -28.65 -27.92
CA ARG A 873 15.29 -28.25 -29.10
C ARG A 873 16.75 -28.71 -29.05
N LYS A 874 17.40 -28.62 -27.88
CA LYS A 874 18.77 -29.16 -27.68
C LYS A 874 18.79 -30.69 -27.86
N ALA A 875 17.80 -31.40 -27.32
CA ALA A 875 17.69 -32.85 -27.48
C ALA A 875 17.40 -33.29 -28.92
N GLU A 876 16.52 -32.57 -29.64
CA GLU A 876 16.24 -32.81 -31.06
C GLU A 876 17.47 -32.51 -31.93
N LYS A 877 18.21 -31.42 -31.68
CA LYS A 877 19.48 -31.15 -32.36
C LYS A 877 20.51 -32.26 -32.14
N ARG A 878 20.64 -32.77 -30.90
CA ARG A 878 21.52 -33.92 -30.60
C ARG A 878 21.08 -35.18 -31.37
N ARG A 879 19.78 -35.48 -31.41
CA ARG A 879 19.27 -36.62 -32.19
C ARG A 879 19.53 -36.46 -33.69
N HIS A 880 19.40 -35.25 -34.21
CA HIS A 880 19.63 -34.96 -35.62
C HIS A 880 21.11 -34.95 -36.00
N SER A 881 22.02 -34.63 -35.07
CA SER A 881 23.47 -34.77 -35.29
C SER A 881 23.93 -36.24 -35.27
N PHE A 882 23.23 -37.12 -34.56
CA PHE A 882 23.49 -38.58 -34.57
C PHE A 882 22.82 -39.33 -35.74
N ALA A 883 22.00 -38.66 -36.56
CA ALA A 883 21.23 -39.28 -37.65
C ALA A 883 21.88 -39.16 -39.04
N PHE A 884 23.09 -38.60 -39.14
CA PHE A 884 23.85 -38.56 -40.39
C PHE A 884 24.88 -39.73 -40.42
N PRO A 885 24.82 -40.63 -41.41
CA PRO A 885 25.89 -41.58 -41.67
C PRO A 885 27.17 -40.84 -42.07
N GLU A 886 28.32 -41.37 -41.68
CA GLU A 886 29.65 -40.90 -42.07
C GLU A 886 29.70 -40.56 -43.57
N GLY A 887 30.01 -39.31 -43.93
CA GLY A 887 30.44 -39.01 -45.30
C GLY A 887 30.08 -37.68 -45.97
N GLN A 888 29.39 -36.72 -45.34
CA GLN A 888 29.20 -35.39 -45.94
C GLN A 888 29.38 -34.25 -44.92
N HIS A 889 30.52 -33.57 -45.01
CA HIS A 889 30.80 -32.31 -44.33
C HIS A 889 29.94 -31.16 -44.91
N PRO A 890 29.18 -30.42 -44.09
CA PRO A 890 28.81 -29.05 -44.41
C PRO A 890 29.95 -28.11 -43.96
N THR A 891 30.31 -27.20 -44.86
CA THR A 891 31.34 -26.17 -44.73
C THR A 891 31.24 -25.33 -43.44
N GLU A 892 32.40 -25.12 -42.83
CA GLU A 892 32.62 -24.25 -41.67
C GLU A 892 32.22 -22.80 -41.97
N GLY A 893 31.40 -22.22 -41.09
CA GLY A 893 30.99 -20.83 -41.13
C GLY A 893 30.09 -20.48 -39.95
N ASP A 894 30.69 -19.92 -38.91
CA ASP A 894 30.09 -19.22 -37.76
C ASP A 894 29.21 -20.02 -36.79
N VAL A 895 29.86 -20.77 -35.89
CA VAL A 895 29.39 -20.92 -34.51
C VAL A 895 30.56 -20.70 -33.57
N SER A 896 30.72 -19.46 -33.10
CA SER A 896 31.51 -19.18 -31.90
C SER A 896 30.81 -19.82 -30.72
N ASP A 897 31.22 -21.04 -30.41
CA ASP A 897 30.87 -21.74 -29.18
C ASP A 897 31.57 -20.99 -28.03
N SER A 898 30.88 -20.02 -27.43
CA SER A 898 31.32 -19.46 -26.16
C SER A 898 31.06 -20.51 -25.11
N SER A 899 32.11 -21.27 -24.80
CA SER A 899 32.30 -22.07 -23.61
C SER A 899 31.50 -21.52 -22.43
N GLU A 900 30.49 -22.27 -21.96
CA GLU A 900 29.91 -22.09 -20.63
C GLU A 900 31.07 -22.30 -19.64
N THR A 901 31.69 -21.19 -19.22
CA THR A 901 32.55 -21.15 -18.06
C THR A 901 31.71 -21.63 -16.88
N ASN A 902 32.09 -22.76 -16.29
CA ASN A 902 31.64 -23.20 -14.98
C ASN A 902 32.04 -22.14 -13.94
N THR A 903 31.26 -21.07 -13.81
CA THR A 903 31.16 -20.34 -12.55
C THR A 903 30.15 -21.09 -11.70
N ALA A 904 30.50 -21.37 -10.45
CA ALA A 904 29.60 -21.94 -9.46
C ALA A 904 28.49 -20.91 -9.19
N ASP A 905 27.46 -20.91 -10.04
CA ASP A 905 26.32 -20.02 -9.93
C ASP A 905 25.47 -20.45 -8.74
N GLU A 906 25.33 -19.57 -7.75
CA GLU A 906 24.45 -19.75 -6.59
C GLU A 906 23.03 -20.12 -7.06
N GLU A 907 22.63 -21.37 -6.82
CA GLU A 907 21.28 -21.86 -7.08
C GLU A 907 20.30 -21.20 -6.10
N PHE A 908 19.28 -20.50 -6.60
CA PHE A 908 18.23 -19.92 -5.77
C PHE A 908 16.89 -20.62 -6.00
N SER A 909 16.12 -20.79 -4.92
CA SER A 909 14.85 -21.54 -4.91
C SER A 909 13.63 -20.63 -4.97
N VAL A 910 12.46 -21.17 -5.32
CA VAL A 910 11.18 -20.43 -5.29
C VAL A 910 10.85 -19.89 -3.90
N ARG A 911 11.40 -20.45 -2.81
CA ARG A 911 11.19 -19.96 -1.44
C ARG A 911 11.91 -18.65 -1.12
N GLU A 912 12.93 -18.31 -1.91
CA GLU A 912 13.70 -17.07 -1.81
C GLU A 912 13.16 -15.97 -2.75
N VAL A 913 12.14 -16.31 -3.55
CA VAL A 913 11.43 -15.36 -4.40
C VAL A 913 10.49 -14.54 -3.53
N ASP A 914 10.69 -13.21 -3.53
CA ASP A 914 9.73 -12.26 -3.00
C ASP A 914 8.33 -12.59 -3.56
N SER A 915 7.34 -12.78 -2.68
CA SER A 915 5.96 -13.17 -3.03
C SER A 915 5.17 -12.11 -3.81
N LYS A 916 5.83 -11.07 -4.33
CA LYS A 916 5.22 -10.01 -5.11
C LYS A 916 5.19 -10.43 -6.58
N PRO A 917 4.04 -10.34 -7.27
CA PRO A 917 3.97 -10.60 -8.70
C PRO A 917 4.96 -9.68 -9.42
N ARG A 918 5.72 -10.22 -10.38
CA ARG A 918 6.72 -9.45 -11.15
C ARG A 918 6.10 -8.34 -12.00
N LEU A 919 4.79 -8.40 -12.21
CA LEU A 919 3.99 -7.44 -12.94
C LEU A 919 3.06 -6.68 -11.99
N ALA A 920 3.22 -5.35 -11.90
CA ALA A 920 2.29 -4.49 -11.15
C ALA A 920 0.87 -4.47 -11.79
N VAL A 921 0.78 -4.72 -13.11
CA VAL A 921 -0.49 -4.83 -13.86
C VAL A 921 -1.33 -6.04 -13.42
N ALA A 922 -0.73 -7.13 -12.93
CA ALA A 922 -1.45 -8.32 -12.45
C ALA A 922 -2.41 -8.02 -11.27
N GLY A 923 -2.19 -6.89 -10.57
CA GLY A 923 -3.03 -6.43 -9.46
C GLY A 923 -4.04 -5.34 -9.80
N SER A 924 -4.14 -4.86 -11.05
CA SER A 924 -5.06 -3.79 -11.47
C SER A 924 -5.78 -4.15 -12.78
N HIS A 925 -6.88 -4.92 -12.70
CA HIS A 925 -7.77 -5.13 -13.85
C HIS A 925 -8.52 -3.83 -14.12
N ARG A 926 -8.03 -3.12 -15.12
CA ARG A 926 -8.69 -1.94 -15.66
C ARG A 926 -8.91 -2.21 -17.14
N ALA A 927 -10.16 -2.16 -17.57
CA ALA A 927 -10.54 -2.29 -18.97
C ALA A 927 -9.62 -1.55 -19.96
N GLY A 928 -9.12 -0.35 -19.63
CA GLY A 928 -8.17 0.36 -20.50
C GLY A 928 -6.84 -0.39 -20.75
N ILE A 929 -6.28 -1.02 -19.71
CA ILE A 929 -5.07 -1.85 -19.82
C ILE A 929 -5.38 -3.09 -20.63
N ASP A 930 -6.50 -3.75 -20.33
CA ASP A 930 -6.90 -5.00 -20.97
C ASP A 930 -7.18 -4.75 -22.47
N ALA A 931 -7.75 -3.61 -22.82
CA ALA A 931 -7.88 -3.15 -24.21
C ALA A 931 -6.51 -2.93 -24.87
N PHE A 932 -5.53 -2.33 -24.18
CA PHE A 932 -4.18 -2.15 -24.72
C PHE A 932 -3.46 -3.50 -24.92
N MET A 933 -3.52 -4.39 -23.94
CA MET A 933 -2.95 -5.74 -24.00
C MET A 933 -3.55 -6.52 -25.17
N THR A 934 -4.86 -6.41 -25.37
CA THR A 934 -5.59 -7.01 -26.49
C THR A 934 -5.10 -6.47 -27.83
N GLY A 935 -5.04 -5.15 -27.98
CA GLY A 935 -4.55 -4.52 -29.20
C GLY A 935 -3.09 -4.88 -29.51
N TYR A 936 -2.23 -4.86 -28.50
CA TYR A 936 -0.83 -5.27 -28.61
C TYR A 936 -0.70 -6.71 -29.10
N ALA A 937 -1.46 -7.63 -28.50
CA ALA A 937 -1.45 -9.05 -28.85
C ALA A 937 -1.89 -9.28 -30.30
N VAL A 938 -2.95 -8.59 -30.78
CA VAL A 938 -3.37 -8.69 -32.18
C VAL A 938 -2.29 -8.14 -33.11
N LEU A 939 -1.79 -6.94 -32.84
CA LEU A 939 -0.77 -6.29 -33.66
C LEU A 939 0.51 -7.12 -33.75
N PHE A 940 0.94 -7.74 -32.64
CA PHE A 940 2.14 -8.56 -32.62
C PHE A 940 1.94 -9.86 -33.40
N GLN A 941 0.83 -10.56 -33.18
CA GLN A 941 0.54 -11.82 -33.88
C GLN A 941 0.39 -11.61 -35.41
N GLU A 942 -0.15 -10.46 -35.82
CA GLU A 942 -0.34 -10.08 -37.22
C GLU A 942 0.80 -9.25 -37.81
N ARG A 943 1.88 -9.01 -37.06
CA ARG A 943 2.98 -8.10 -37.47
C ARG A 943 3.57 -8.43 -38.84
N MET A 944 3.64 -9.71 -39.20
CA MET A 944 4.17 -10.13 -40.51
C MET A 944 3.25 -9.73 -41.66
N SER A 945 1.93 -9.82 -41.47
CA SER A 945 0.94 -9.34 -42.44
C SER A 945 0.99 -7.82 -42.53
N ILE A 946 0.95 -7.13 -41.38
CA ILE A 946 1.00 -5.67 -41.27
C ILE A 946 2.28 -5.08 -41.89
N PHE A 947 3.40 -5.79 -41.79
CA PHE A 947 4.67 -5.40 -42.42
C PHE A 947 4.64 -5.54 -43.94
N ARG A 948 3.99 -6.60 -44.48
CA ARG A 948 3.99 -6.92 -45.91
C ARG A 948 2.89 -6.20 -46.69
N THR A 949 1.66 -6.26 -46.22
CA THR A 949 0.46 -5.77 -46.93
C THR A 949 -0.06 -4.47 -46.32
N GLY A 950 0.37 -4.13 -45.11
CA GLY A 950 -0.12 -2.96 -44.38
C GLY A 950 -1.38 -3.21 -43.57
N SER A 951 -2.05 -4.35 -43.76
CA SER A 951 -3.31 -4.73 -43.11
C SER A 951 -3.18 -6.01 -42.30
N ILE A 952 -4.22 -6.34 -41.53
CA ILE A 952 -4.36 -7.67 -40.90
C ILE A 952 -4.67 -8.70 -41.99
N ASP A 953 -4.24 -9.94 -41.77
CA ASP A 953 -4.52 -11.08 -42.64
C ASP A 953 -6.04 -11.34 -42.76
N SER A 954 -6.53 -11.42 -44.00
CA SER A 954 -7.96 -11.60 -44.31
C SER A 954 -8.56 -12.88 -43.75
N GLU A 955 -7.76 -13.94 -43.57
CA GLU A 955 -8.25 -15.20 -43.02
C GLU A 955 -8.62 -15.10 -41.54
N SER A 956 -8.02 -14.14 -40.83
CA SER A 956 -8.17 -13.93 -39.39
C SER A 956 -9.33 -13.00 -39.03
N LEU A 957 -9.94 -12.36 -40.02
CA LEU A 957 -11.01 -11.36 -39.84
C LEU A 957 -12.37 -12.01 -39.56
N ASN A 958 -13.19 -11.37 -38.73
CA ASN A 958 -14.57 -11.72 -38.41
C ASN A 958 -14.74 -13.14 -37.85
N ARG A 959 -13.73 -13.63 -37.12
CA ARG A 959 -13.73 -14.91 -36.43
C ARG A 959 -13.54 -14.71 -34.93
N LEU A 960 -14.54 -15.10 -34.15
CA LEU A 960 -14.50 -15.05 -32.69
C LEU A 960 -14.37 -16.47 -32.12
N PRO A 961 -13.52 -16.69 -31.10
CA PRO A 961 -13.37 -18.00 -30.49
C PRO A 961 -14.61 -18.33 -29.66
N LEU A 962 -15.04 -19.59 -29.72
CA LEU A 962 -16.09 -20.12 -28.87
C LEU A 962 -15.46 -21.06 -27.85
N SER A 963 -15.24 -20.56 -26.62
CA SER A 963 -14.65 -21.36 -25.54
C SER A 963 -15.34 -22.74 -25.43
N GLY A 964 -14.56 -23.82 -25.54
CA GLY A 964 -15.03 -25.20 -25.52
C GLY A 964 -15.51 -25.78 -26.87
N LYS A 965 -15.32 -25.08 -28.00
CA LYS A 965 -15.55 -25.58 -29.37
C LYS A 965 -14.30 -25.38 -30.23
N SER A 966 -14.10 -26.27 -31.21
CA SER A 966 -13.01 -26.18 -32.20
C SER A 966 -13.26 -25.11 -33.25
N ASP A 967 -14.52 -24.90 -33.63
CA ASP A 967 -14.89 -23.97 -34.69
C ASP A 967 -15.22 -22.58 -34.13
N PRO A 968 -14.68 -21.50 -34.73
CA PRO A 968 -15.00 -20.13 -34.33
C PRO A 968 -16.39 -19.71 -34.80
N LEU A 969 -16.98 -18.73 -34.13
CA LEU A 969 -18.13 -17.99 -34.64
C LEU A 969 -17.64 -17.07 -35.77
N ILE A 970 -18.28 -17.16 -36.94
CA ILE A 970 -17.91 -16.37 -38.11
C ILE A 970 -19.04 -15.40 -38.45
N PHE A 971 -18.75 -14.10 -38.48
CA PHE A 971 -19.68 -13.10 -38.99
C PHE A 971 -19.55 -12.99 -40.52
N ARG A 972 -20.50 -13.58 -41.25
CA ARG A 972 -20.66 -13.48 -42.71
C ARG A 972 -22.15 -13.37 -43.05
N LYS A 973 -22.53 -12.56 -44.06
CA LYS A 973 -23.84 -12.67 -44.73
C LYS A 973 -23.76 -13.92 -45.63
N PRO A 974 -24.65 -14.95 -45.55
CA PRO A 974 -26.06 -14.86 -45.96
C PRO A 974 -27.08 -15.86 -45.33
N PHE A 975 -28.36 -15.48 -45.22
CA PHE A 975 -29.54 -16.37 -45.34
C PHE A 975 -30.73 -15.57 -45.89
N CYS A 976 -31.55 -16.19 -46.75
CA CYS A 976 -32.73 -15.60 -47.40
C CYS A 976 -33.70 -14.95 -46.40
N ASN A 977 -34.15 -13.73 -46.71
CA ASN A 977 -35.04 -12.86 -45.91
C ASN A 977 -34.59 -12.67 -44.45
N PRO A 978 -33.72 -11.68 -44.16
CA PRO A 978 -33.35 -11.39 -42.78
C PRO A 978 -34.46 -10.56 -42.13
N GLU A 979 -35.19 -11.14 -41.17
CA GLU A 979 -35.84 -10.34 -40.14
C GLU A 979 -34.73 -9.68 -39.31
N VAL A 980 -34.58 -8.37 -39.43
CA VAL A 980 -33.67 -7.55 -38.62
C VAL A 980 -34.53 -6.59 -37.80
N CYS A 981 -34.18 -6.38 -36.54
CA CYS A 981 -34.88 -5.43 -35.69
C CYS A 981 -34.93 -4.04 -36.34
N LYS A 982 -36.13 -3.46 -36.50
CA LYS A 982 -36.33 -2.11 -37.08
C LYS A 982 -35.46 -1.03 -36.43
N ILE A 983 -35.22 -1.13 -35.12
CA ILE A 983 -34.37 -0.20 -34.36
C ILE A 983 -32.90 -0.30 -34.80
N HIS A 984 -32.43 -1.52 -35.11
CA HIS A 984 -31.09 -1.70 -35.67
C HIS A 984 -31.01 -1.13 -37.08
N GLU A 985 -32.00 -1.38 -37.95
CA GLU A 985 -31.98 -0.88 -39.33
C GLU A 985 -31.84 0.65 -39.39
N GLU A 986 -32.63 1.37 -38.59
CA GLU A 986 -32.56 2.84 -38.47
C GLU A 986 -31.18 3.34 -38.00
N ARG A 987 -30.61 2.68 -36.97
CA ARG A 987 -29.31 3.04 -36.40
C ARG A 987 -28.14 2.63 -37.29
N PHE A 988 -28.29 1.55 -38.04
CA PHE A 988 -27.29 1.08 -38.97
C PHE A 988 -27.23 1.99 -40.20
N PHE A 989 -28.37 2.51 -40.68
CA PHE A 989 -28.41 3.45 -41.80
C PHE A 989 -27.54 4.70 -41.55
N THR A 990 -27.57 5.25 -40.33
CA THR A 990 -26.73 6.40 -39.93
C THR A 990 -25.24 6.03 -39.89
N ILE A 991 -24.88 4.88 -39.34
CA ILE A 991 -23.50 4.35 -39.37
C ILE A 991 -23.03 4.13 -40.81
N GLN A 992 -23.87 3.56 -41.67
CA GLN A 992 -23.54 3.27 -43.06
C GLN A 992 -23.30 4.56 -43.85
N GLN A 993 -24.09 5.62 -43.63
CA GLN A 993 -23.81 6.93 -44.22
C GLN A 993 -22.49 7.53 -43.73
N ALA A 994 -22.18 7.40 -42.44
CA ALA A 994 -20.92 7.89 -41.88
C ALA A 994 -19.71 7.16 -42.50
N ARG A 995 -19.79 5.83 -42.66
CA ARG A 995 -18.75 5.01 -43.33
C ARG A 995 -18.54 5.40 -44.79
N LYS A 996 -19.61 5.73 -45.52
CA LYS A 996 -19.51 6.18 -46.92
C LYS A 996 -18.77 7.52 -47.03
N LYS A 997 -18.99 8.45 -46.08
CA LYS A 997 -18.28 9.75 -46.05
C LYS A 997 -16.79 9.59 -45.75
N THR A 998 -16.42 8.69 -44.84
CA THR A 998 -15.00 8.45 -44.51
C THR A 998 -14.25 7.67 -45.60
N GLY A 999 -14.94 6.88 -46.42
CA GLY A 999 -14.35 6.14 -47.54
C GLY A 999 -14.12 6.95 -48.82
N THR A 1000 -14.68 8.17 -48.94
CA THR A 1000 -14.43 9.07 -50.09
C THR A 1000 -13.23 10.00 -49.91
N ASP A 1001 -12.67 10.08 -48.69
CA ASP A 1001 -11.52 10.94 -48.34
C ASP A 1001 -10.19 10.16 -48.20
N SER A 1002 -10.17 8.85 -48.48
CA SER A 1002 -8.97 7.98 -48.39
C SER A 1002 -8.28 7.74 -49.72
#